data_AF-W4GJD4-F1
#
_entry.id   AF-W4GJD4-F1
#
_cell.length_a   1.000
_cell.length_b   1.000
_cell.length_c   1.000
_cell.angle_alpha   90.00
_cell.angle_beta   90.00
_cell.angle_gamma   90.00
#
_symmetry.space_group_name_H-M   'P 1'
#
loop_
_entity.id
_entity.type
_entity.pdbx_description
1 polymer ?
#
loop_
_entity_poly.entity_id
_entity_poly.type
_entity_poly.pdbx_seq_one_letter_code
_entity_poly.pdbx_strand_id
1 'polypeptide(L)'
;MGKVKKRRNISHKNVAPPTGGPSQAEIDDAMEGLDDEVDANETADAATTTVAARGGKKQVPDFLSGLTNLQGSVREATCVALASFFAGEGTPDKLKMLDKLLNAGLLKKLLPRVVDPSTLVRLHALGALRNISAFGGLDVSESMTSEDILTPCIKIVVEYAVDNVDGKASPHAVPILEQVFALLTNLCESCSLALVQATHQRHALLPALLHSLHVAKQPALHLETMKLLLVLCDNNPDLSQSFPAEFPPALLQILQSPEHSTKLRLTTIGVAINLPNVLENAQSVGLLLPVLQSAVAYDPIGVVGQAQAASEQWDLAQQDYGTVEVFADEDVEEREHVEKVKKAVAVVRSWRENVHILTLGLELLSNMLANVELGDDGDEWGSDDEDGMEEAAQTQGNAATSRPVSVPAQVFGAENILPHVYSIVQSVVTVPAHLAAPVVDDFAAIRERALNCLTNLVANLSVADLTRGCDLNQVFQVVLALYADVQSKNELALSKDLFQPDRANTGDVDAAVMAVLSALVLRSVDDNLPLNVAPEHLGAVLASAQASPSVEARTSAVRLLGTLGKKAHSLPENKVLAVCLSAVLRDTDLAVVCEVLNALFDIYADEQYDSVFHEVKFLTSLEHVGAGMKSKIKSEAKSLDRELVAHAKETRLNLLRFIKYKKQHLK
;
A
#
# COMPACT_ATOMS: atom_id res chain seq x y z
N MET A 1 45.58 -25.76 49.25
CA MET A 1 44.12 -25.53 49.29
C MET A 1 43.84 -24.06 49.06
N GLY A 2 43.30 -23.70 47.90
CA GLY A 2 42.88 -22.34 47.58
C GLY A 2 41.97 -22.39 46.37
N LYS A 3 40.65 -22.42 46.60
CA LYS A 3 39.63 -22.47 45.55
C LYS A 3 39.64 -21.12 44.81
N VAL A 4 40.13 -21.11 43.57
CA VAL A 4 39.95 -19.98 42.65
C VAL A 4 38.46 -19.91 42.30
N LYS A 5 37.81 -18.82 42.69
CA LYS A 5 36.42 -18.53 42.34
C LYS A 5 36.32 -18.36 40.82
N LYS A 6 35.48 -19.17 40.15
CA LYS A 6 35.00 -18.92 38.79
C LYS A 6 34.46 -17.48 38.73
N ARG A 7 35.05 -16.62 37.88
CA ARG A 7 34.41 -15.37 37.47
C ARG A 7 33.12 -15.74 36.73
N ARG A 8 32.00 -15.14 37.13
CA ARG A 8 30.71 -15.27 36.46
C ARG A 8 30.85 -14.70 35.04
N ASN A 9 30.33 -15.43 34.05
CA ASN A 9 30.02 -14.87 32.74
C ASN A 9 29.12 -13.64 32.96
N ILE A 10 29.60 -12.48 32.55
CA ILE A 10 28.78 -11.28 32.45
C ILE A 10 28.31 -11.27 30.99
N SER A 11 27.00 -11.41 30.79
CA SER A 11 26.36 -11.29 29.48
C SER A 11 26.54 -9.86 28.95
N HIS A 12 26.72 -9.73 27.63
CA HIS A 12 26.80 -8.46 26.89
C HIS A 12 25.60 -7.52 27.06
N LYS A 13 24.52 -7.98 27.71
CA LYS A 13 23.45 -7.11 28.23
C LYS A 13 23.99 -6.00 29.14
N ASN A 14 25.07 -6.21 29.89
CA ASN A 14 25.50 -5.28 30.93
C ASN A 14 26.71 -4.38 30.58
N VAL A 15 27.05 -4.21 29.30
CA VAL A 15 28.20 -3.39 28.90
C VAL A 15 27.74 -1.98 28.53
N ALA A 16 28.04 -1.01 29.40
CA ALA A 16 27.81 0.41 29.11
C ALA A 16 28.69 0.85 27.92
N PRO A 17 28.13 1.56 26.91
CA PRO A 17 28.93 2.07 25.81
C PRO A 17 30.00 3.04 26.31
N PRO A 18 31.19 3.10 25.69
CA PRO A 18 32.35 3.87 26.14
C PRO A 18 32.10 5.39 26.24
N THR A 19 30.99 5.85 25.67
CA THR A 19 30.52 7.25 25.68
C THR A 19 29.55 7.59 26.83
N GLY A 20 29.19 6.63 27.68
CA GLY A 20 28.28 6.84 28.82
C GLY A 20 26.80 7.02 28.45
N GLY A 21 26.40 6.59 27.25
CA GLY A 21 24.99 6.48 26.85
C GLY A 21 24.33 5.22 27.43
N PRO A 22 22.99 5.11 27.37
CA PRO A 22 22.27 3.94 27.85
C PRO A 22 22.57 2.71 26.97
N SER A 23 22.85 1.55 27.58
CA SER A 23 22.94 0.27 26.85
C SER A 23 21.55 -0.20 26.41
N GLN A 24 21.49 -1.13 25.44
CA GLN A 24 20.20 -1.72 25.02
C GLN A 24 19.48 -2.38 26.19
N ALA A 25 20.20 -3.04 27.10
CA ALA A 25 19.59 -3.62 28.30
C ALA A 25 19.20 -2.56 29.33
N GLU A 26 19.86 -1.41 29.40
CA GLU A 26 19.41 -0.31 30.28
C GLU A 26 18.13 0.33 29.74
N ILE A 27 17.94 0.34 28.42
CA ILE A 27 16.68 0.71 27.79
C ILE A 27 15.64 -0.36 28.10
N ASP A 28 15.94 -1.64 27.88
CA ASP A 28 15.00 -2.73 28.14
C ASP A 28 14.62 -2.83 29.65
N ASP A 29 15.59 -2.74 30.57
CA ASP A 29 15.38 -2.79 32.03
C ASP A 29 14.63 -1.54 32.57
N ALA A 30 14.95 -0.34 32.06
CA ALA A 30 14.19 0.87 32.40
C ALA A 30 12.74 0.79 31.89
N MET A 31 12.47 -0.13 30.96
CA MET A 31 11.15 -0.35 30.36
C MET A 31 10.38 -1.49 31.01
N GLU A 32 11.04 -2.53 31.56
CA GLU A 32 10.41 -3.51 32.46
C GLU A 32 9.85 -2.83 33.73
N GLY A 33 10.55 -1.83 34.27
CA GLY A 33 10.08 -1.05 35.44
C GLY A 33 8.82 -0.21 35.18
N LEU A 34 8.41 -0.01 33.93
CA LEU A 34 7.16 0.69 33.56
C LEU A 34 5.96 -0.26 33.49
N ASP A 35 6.13 -1.58 33.57
CA ASP A 35 5.03 -2.54 33.64
C ASP A 35 4.52 -2.69 35.08
N ASP A 36 5.41 -2.62 36.07
CA ASP A 36 5.09 -2.75 37.50
C ASP A 36 4.24 -1.58 38.06
N GLU A 37 4.28 -0.38 37.45
CA GLU A 37 3.50 0.79 37.91
C GLU A 37 2.07 0.85 37.34
N VAL A 38 1.77 0.11 36.25
CA VAL A 38 0.45 0.14 35.61
C VAL A 38 -0.52 -0.86 36.26
N ASP A 39 -0.04 -2.04 36.66
CA ASP A 39 -0.84 -3.05 37.39
C ASP A 39 -1.29 -2.58 38.78
N ALA A 40 -0.57 -1.62 39.37
CA ALA A 40 -0.95 -1.00 40.65
C ALA A 40 -2.16 -0.06 40.53
N ASN A 41 -2.51 0.39 39.31
CA ASN A 41 -3.66 1.27 39.06
C ASN A 41 -4.94 0.52 38.65
N GLU A 42 -4.85 -0.73 38.16
CA GLU A 42 -6.06 -1.51 37.80
C GLU A 42 -6.68 -2.24 39.01
N THR A 43 -5.96 -2.37 40.13
CA THR A 43 -6.45 -3.10 41.32
C THR A 43 -7.05 -2.22 42.42
N ALA A 44 -7.12 -0.90 42.23
CA ALA A 44 -7.58 0.04 43.24
C ALA A 44 -8.85 0.80 42.84
N ASP A 45 -9.97 0.09 42.65
CA ASP A 45 -11.28 0.74 42.66
C ASP A 45 -12.34 -0.09 43.41
N ALA A 46 -12.30 0.01 44.74
CA ALA A 46 -13.47 -0.18 45.59
C ALA A 46 -13.29 0.61 46.92
N ALA A 47 -14.17 1.60 47.10
CA ALA A 47 -14.52 2.30 48.34
C ALA A 47 -13.71 3.55 48.78
N THR A 48 -14.35 4.70 48.51
CA THR A 48 -14.63 5.80 49.48
C THR A 48 -13.48 6.73 49.94
N THR A 49 -13.53 7.95 49.37
CA THR A 49 -13.27 9.26 50.00
C THR A 49 -11.89 9.56 50.61
N THR A 50 -11.11 10.46 49.98
CA THR A 50 -10.75 11.79 50.52
C THR A 50 -9.77 12.52 49.58
N VAL A 51 -9.94 13.83 49.49
CA VAL A 51 -9.09 14.78 48.78
C VAL A 51 -7.68 14.76 49.38
N ALA A 52 -6.71 14.19 48.66
CA ALA A 52 -5.29 14.42 48.89
C ALA A 52 -4.52 14.30 47.57
N ALA A 53 -3.71 15.31 47.28
CA ALA A 53 -2.90 15.45 46.10
C ALA A 53 -2.11 14.17 45.77
N ARG A 54 -2.31 13.63 44.55
CA ARG A 54 -1.36 12.72 43.91
C ARG A 54 -1.03 13.25 42.52
N GLY A 55 -0.17 14.27 42.51
CA GLY A 55 0.70 14.52 41.37
C GLY A 55 1.72 13.37 41.30
N GLY A 56 1.34 12.27 40.66
CA GLY A 56 2.32 11.34 40.10
C GLY A 56 2.97 12.08 38.94
N LYS A 57 4.16 12.65 39.16
CA LYS A 57 5.02 13.06 38.04
C LYS A 57 5.21 11.80 37.20
N LYS A 58 4.69 11.75 35.98
CA LYS A 58 5.11 10.77 34.96
C LYS A 58 6.64 10.74 35.02
N GLN A 59 7.24 9.69 35.60
CA GLN A 59 8.69 9.57 35.62
C GLN A 59 9.10 9.39 34.17
N VAL A 60 9.69 10.45 33.60
CA VAL A 60 10.32 10.38 32.29
C VAL A 60 11.39 9.31 32.41
N PRO A 61 11.40 8.28 31.56
CA PRO A 61 12.43 7.25 31.59
C PRO A 61 13.81 7.90 31.65
N ASP A 62 14.63 7.51 32.62
CA ASP A 62 15.86 8.23 32.98
C ASP A 62 16.80 8.37 31.78
N PHE A 63 16.78 7.41 30.85
CA PHE A 63 17.58 7.45 29.63
C PHE A 63 17.19 8.59 28.67
N LEU A 64 15.93 9.04 28.63
CA LEU A 64 15.51 10.19 27.81
C LEU A 64 16.14 11.50 28.28
N SER A 65 16.63 11.57 29.53
CA SER A 65 17.42 12.72 30.00
C SER A 65 18.73 12.87 29.21
N GLY A 66 19.25 11.77 28.65
CA GLY A 66 20.42 11.72 27.78
C GLY A 66 20.28 12.61 26.53
N LEU A 67 19.07 12.72 25.97
CA LEU A 67 18.78 13.63 24.84
C LEU A 67 19.00 15.09 25.20
N THR A 68 18.88 15.47 26.47
CA THR A 68 19.07 16.86 26.96
C THR A 68 20.40 17.07 27.66
N ASN A 69 21.30 16.09 27.66
CA ASN A 69 22.59 16.17 28.34
C ASN A 69 23.48 17.28 27.73
N LEU A 70 24.30 17.94 28.55
CA LEU A 70 25.24 18.95 28.10
C LEU A 70 26.33 18.37 27.17
N GLN A 71 26.73 17.11 27.39
CA GLN A 71 27.72 16.42 26.60
C GLN A 71 27.12 15.92 25.28
N GLY A 72 27.70 16.36 24.15
CA GLY A 72 27.24 15.96 22.81
C GLY A 72 27.31 14.46 22.57
N SER A 73 28.34 13.77 23.09
CA SER A 73 28.51 12.32 22.98
C SER A 73 27.39 11.53 23.65
N VAL A 74 26.85 12.01 24.78
CA VAL A 74 25.73 11.36 25.48
C VAL A 74 24.44 11.55 24.68
N ARG A 75 24.21 12.75 24.14
CA ARG A 75 23.05 13.01 23.26
C ARG A 75 23.09 12.12 22.02
N GLU A 76 24.27 12.02 21.40
CA GLU A 76 24.51 11.19 20.23
C GLU A 76 24.22 9.72 20.53
N ALA A 77 24.82 9.16 21.58
CA ALA A 77 24.60 7.78 21.99
C ALA A 77 23.13 7.48 22.30
N THR A 78 22.42 8.44 22.90
CA THR A 78 20.97 8.29 23.17
C THR A 78 20.16 8.27 21.87
N CYS A 79 20.50 9.10 20.87
CA CYS A 79 19.85 9.09 19.56
C CYS A 79 20.12 7.78 18.81
N VAL A 80 21.36 7.29 18.85
CA VAL A 80 21.73 5.99 18.27
C VAL A 80 20.90 4.87 18.88
N ALA A 81 20.81 4.83 20.21
CA ALA A 81 20.09 3.76 20.90
C ALA A 81 18.59 3.78 20.56
N LEU A 82 17.97 4.97 20.47
CA LEU A 82 16.59 5.11 19.99
C LEU A 82 16.43 4.65 18.54
N ALA A 83 17.37 5.00 17.65
CA ALA A 83 17.32 4.57 16.26
C ALA A 83 17.42 3.04 16.14
N SER A 84 18.32 2.39 16.89
CA SER A 84 18.47 0.94 16.90
C SER A 84 17.24 0.24 17.49
N PHE A 85 16.66 0.77 18.57
CA PHE A 85 15.48 0.15 19.19
C PHE A 85 14.26 0.11 18.26
N PHE A 86 14.02 1.21 17.56
CA PHE A 86 12.94 1.34 16.57
C PHE A 86 13.35 0.90 15.16
N ALA A 87 14.48 0.20 15.00
CA ALA A 87 14.80 -0.47 13.76
C ALA A 87 14.00 -1.79 13.63
N GLY A 88 13.68 -2.16 12.39
CA GLY A 88 12.99 -3.42 12.07
C GLY A 88 11.46 -3.33 12.12
N GLU A 89 10.81 -4.50 12.09
CA GLU A 89 9.34 -4.62 12.09
C GLU A 89 8.73 -4.33 13.47
N GLY A 90 7.49 -3.84 13.48
CA GLY A 90 6.75 -3.47 14.68
C GLY A 90 6.12 -4.66 15.39
N THR A 91 6.59 -4.97 16.60
CA THR A 91 5.86 -5.87 17.49
C THR A 91 4.83 -5.07 18.32
N PRO A 92 3.69 -5.68 18.70
CA PRO A 92 2.69 -5.03 19.55
C PRO A 92 3.29 -4.46 20.85
N ASP A 93 4.29 -5.13 21.41
CA ASP A 93 4.96 -4.69 22.63
C ASP A 93 5.82 -3.44 22.39
N LYS A 94 6.56 -3.39 21.27
CA LYS A 94 7.32 -2.19 20.89
C LYS A 94 6.40 -1.00 20.54
N LEU A 95 5.21 -1.24 19.99
CA LEU A 95 4.20 -0.19 19.74
C LEU A 95 3.67 0.41 21.04
N LYS A 96 3.25 -0.44 21.99
CA LYS A 96 2.88 0.02 23.35
C LYS A 96 4.03 0.80 24.01
N MET A 97 5.26 0.34 23.79
CA MET A 97 6.44 1.01 24.31
C MET A 97 6.65 2.39 23.69
N LEU A 98 6.46 2.52 22.38
CA LEU A 98 6.49 3.80 21.68
C LEU A 98 5.46 4.76 22.30
N ASP A 99 4.22 4.32 22.50
CA ASP A 99 3.18 5.13 23.12
C ASP A 99 3.56 5.62 24.51
N LYS A 100 4.16 4.76 25.34
CA LYS A 100 4.69 5.15 26.66
C LYS A 100 5.76 6.24 26.54
N LEU A 101 6.69 6.11 25.60
CA LEU A 101 7.77 7.08 25.37
C LEU A 101 7.26 8.41 24.83
N LEU A 102 6.30 8.39 23.89
CA LEU A 102 5.63 9.59 23.39
C LEU A 102 4.93 10.33 24.54
N ASN A 103 4.21 9.59 25.39
CA ASN A 103 3.56 10.11 26.60
C ASN A 103 4.54 10.67 27.64
N ALA A 104 5.78 10.19 27.66
CA ALA A 104 6.87 10.69 28.49
C ALA A 104 7.61 11.91 27.88
N GLY A 105 7.18 12.39 26.71
CA GLY A 105 7.74 13.57 26.05
C GLY A 105 8.98 13.27 25.21
N LEU A 106 9.06 12.09 24.60
CA LEU A 106 10.12 11.73 23.65
C LEU A 106 10.29 12.79 22.54
N LEU A 107 9.22 13.16 21.83
CA LEU A 107 9.29 14.12 20.72
C LEU A 107 9.80 15.50 21.18
N LYS A 108 9.27 16.01 22.29
CA LYS A 108 9.71 17.28 22.90
C LYS A 108 11.21 17.34 23.19
N LYS A 109 11.85 16.20 23.43
CA LYS A 109 13.31 16.10 23.68
C LYS A 109 14.11 15.79 22.43
N LEU A 110 13.56 15.01 21.50
CA LEU A 110 14.25 14.52 20.32
C LEU A 110 14.20 15.51 19.14
N LEU A 111 13.05 16.15 18.87
CA LEU A 111 12.91 17.09 17.74
C LEU A 111 13.95 18.24 17.80
N PRO A 112 14.24 18.86 18.97
CA PRO A 112 15.28 19.89 19.06
C PRO A 112 16.71 19.40 18.76
N ARG A 113 16.94 18.10 18.60
CA ARG A 113 18.24 17.52 18.24
C ARG A 113 18.51 17.56 16.73
N VAL A 114 17.49 17.76 15.89
CA VAL A 114 17.65 17.94 14.44
C VAL A 114 18.56 19.12 14.11
N VAL A 115 18.55 20.17 14.95
CA VAL A 115 19.38 21.37 14.81
C VAL A 115 20.46 21.49 15.89
N ASP A 116 20.89 20.38 16.48
CA ASP A 116 21.94 20.36 17.53
C ASP A 116 23.27 20.97 17.04
N PRO A 117 24.10 21.59 17.91
CA PRO A 117 25.43 22.05 17.49
C PRO A 117 26.34 20.94 16.94
N SER A 118 26.18 19.70 17.39
CA SER A 118 26.95 18.55 16.91
C SER A 118 26.31 17.92 15.67
N THR A 119 27.06 17.86 14.58
CA THR A 119 26.63 17.21 13.32
C THR A 119 26.25 15.74 13.51
N LEU A 120 26.98 15.00 14.36
CA LEU A 120 26.66 13.60 14.67
C LEU A 120 25.36 13.46 15.44
N VAL A 121 25.05 14.40 16.35
CA VAL A 121 23.75 14.40 17.04
C VAL A 121 22.62 14.66 16.05
N ARG A 122 22.79 15.60 15.09
CA ARG A 122 21.80 15.84 14.03
C ARG A 122 21.53 14.58 13.21
N LEU A 123 22.60 13.92 12.74
CA LEU A 123 22.52 12.71 11.94
C LEU A 123 21.73 11.61 12.64
N HIS A 124 22.09 11.28 13.88
CA HIS A 124 21.43 10.20 14.61
C HIS A 124 20.03 10.58 15.11
N ALA A 125 19.78 11.87 15.40
CA ALA A 125 18.43 12.33 15.74
C ALA A 125 17.47 12.19 14.55
N LEU A 126 17.91 12.57 13.34
CA LEU A 126 17.14 12.36 12.12
C LEU A 126 16.89 10.87 11.86
N GLY A 127 17.91 10.02 12.03
CA GLY A 127 17.76 8.57 11.89
C GLY A 127 16.79 7.96 12.90
N ALA A 128 16.83 8.40 14.16
CA ALA A 128 15.87 7.99 15.18
C ALA A 128 14.45 8.41 14.84
N LEU A 129 14.25 9.67 14.43
CA LEU A 129 12.94 10.19 14.05
C LEU A 129 12.37 9.48 12.82
N ARG A 130 13.20 9.19 11.81
CA ARG A 130 12.82 8.40 10.62
C ARG A 130 12.32 7.01 11.02
N ASN A 131 13.04 6.33 11.92
CA ASN A 131 12.63 5.01 12.38
C ASN A 131 11.34 5.09 13.21
N ILE A 132 11.23 6.08 14.11
CA ILE A 132 10.03 6.28 14.93
C ILE A 132 8.80 6.62 14.06
N SER A 133 8.93 7.44 13.01
CA SER A 133 7.81 7.76 12.12
C SER A 133 7.38 6.56 11.28
N ALA A 134 8.33 5.76 10.77
CA ALA A 134 8.00 4.51 10.08
C ALA A 134 7.33 3.50 11.02
N PHE A 135 7.81 3.42 12.26
CA PHE A 135 7.33 2.47 13.26
C PHE A 135 5.94 2.84 13.80
N GLY A 136 5.71 4.13 14.08
CA GLY A 136 4.46 4.63 14.65
C GLY A 136 3.39 5.02 13.63
N GLY A 137 3.71 4.97 12.33
CA GLY A 137 2.75 5.21 11.25
C GLY A 137 2.11 6.60 11.27
N LEU A 138 0.79 6.62 10.98
CA LEU A 138 -0.02 7.82 10.82
C LEU A 138 0.00 8.72 12.06
N ASP A 139 -0.36 8.17 13.23
CA ASP A 139 -0.52 8.94 14.47
C ASP A 139 0.77 9.68 14.88
N VAL A 140 1.90 9.00 14.74
CA VAL A 140 3.20 9.57 15.11
C VAL A 140 3.66 10.62 14.10
N SER A 141 3.43 10.38 12.81
CA SER A 141 3.73 11.35 11.75
C SER A 141 2.90 12.63 11.89
N GLU A 142 1.62 12.51 12.24
CA GLU A 142 0.75 13.64 12.57
C GLU A 142 1.22 14.39 13.83
N SER A 143 1.59 13.66 14.89
CA SER A 143 2.12 14.26 16.12
C SER A 143 3.43 15.01 15.87
N MET A 144 4.36 14.46 15.09
CA MET A 144 5.61 15.15 14.73
C MET A 144 5.35 16.41 13.90
N THR A 145 4.42 16.34 12.95
CA THR A 145 4.02 17.49 12.11
C THR A 145 3.39 18.59 12.94
N SER A 146 2.54 18.23 13.91
CA SER A 146 1.91 19.16 14.84
C SER A 146 2.92 19.83 15.79
N GLU A 147 4.05 19.18 16.08
CA GLU A 147 5.17 19.74 16.83
C GLU A 147 6.20 20.48 15.94
N ASP A 148 5.86 20.82 14.69
CA ASP A 148 6.66 21.61 13.74
C ASP A 148 8.02 20.98 13.37
N ILE A 149 8.04 19.68 13.07
CA ILE A 149 9.26 19.00 12.57
C ILE A 149 9.67 19.44 11.16
N LEU A 150 8.73 19.89 10.32
CA LEU A 150 9.04 20.29 8.94
C LEU A 150 10.02 21.47 8.92
N THR A 151 9.80 22.50 9.74
CA THR A 151 10.67 23.69 9.78
C THR A 151 12.17 23.37 9.99
N PRO A 152 12.59 22.62 11.03
CA PRO A 152 13.98 22.23 11.20
C PRO A 152 14.46 21.26 10.11
N CYS A 153 13.62 20.38 9.56
CA CYS A 153 14.00 19.52 8.44
C CYS A 153 14.31 20.33 7.17
N ILE A 154 13.46 21.28 6.78
CA ILE A 154 13.69 22.15 5.61
C ILE A 154 14.96 22.98 5.79
N LYS A 155 15.21 23.50 6.99
CA LYS A 155 16.45 24.22 7.30
C LYS A 155 17.68 23.33 7.06
N ILE A 156 17.66 22.09 7.53
CA ILE A 156 18.76 21.13 7.31
C ILE A 156 18.94 20.83 5.82
N VAL A 157 17.85 20.63 5.07
CA VAL A 157 17.92 20.42 3.62
C VAL A 157 18.62 21.58 2.92
N VAL A 158 18.24 22.83 3.22
CA VAL A 158 18.88 24.02 2.65
C VAL A 158 20.36 24.11 3.04
N GLU A 159 20.68 23.91 4.33
CA GLU A 159 22.05 23.99 4.84
C GLU A 159 22.99 23.00 4.15
N TYR A 160 22.55 21.76 3.90
CA TYR A 160 23.42 20.71 3.37
C TYR A 160 23.36 20.52 1.85
N ALA A 161 22.26 20.87 1.18
CA ALA A 161 22.11 20.68 -0.26
C ALA A 161 22.21 21.98 -1.08
N VAL A 162 22.00 23.16 -0.48
CA VAL A 162 22.02 24.44 -1.20
C VAL A 162 23.23 25.30 -0.79
N ASP A 163 23.49 25.41 0.52
CA ASP A 163 24.50 26.35 1.03
C ASP A 163 25.93 25.76 1.03
N ASN A 164 26.11 24.44 0.98
CA ASN A 164 27.40 23.75 1.16
C ASN A 164 28.05 23.19 -0.13
N VAL A 165 27.67 23.71 -1.30
CA VAL A 165 28.07 23.20 -2.62
C VAL A 165 29.59 23.36 -2.91
N ASP A 166 30.28 24.29 -2.24
CA ASP A 166 31.65 24.74 -2.59
C ASP A 166 32.83 24.11 -1.81
N GLY A 167 32.72 22.85 -1.37
CA GLY A 167 33.94 22.01 -1.28
C GLY A 167 34.71 21.96 0.05
N LYS A 168 34.03 22.08 1.20
CA LYS A 168 34.39 21.30 2.40
C LYS A 168 33.17 20.56 2.89
N ALA A 169 32.63 19.67 2.04
CA ALA A 169 31.50 18.84 2.38
C ALA A 169 31.81 18.16 3.72
N SER A 170 31.01 18.47 4.74
CA SER A 170 31.03 17.72 5.99
C SER A 170 30.94 16.23 5.62
N PRO A 171 31.76 15.34 6.20
CA PRO A 171 31.71 13.91 5.89
C PRO A 171 30.33 13.30 6.15
N HIS A 172 29.46 14.01 6.88
CA HIS A 172 28.11 13.60 7.22
C HIS A 172 27.02 14.30 6.40
N ALA A 173 27.35 15.16 5.44
CA ALA A 173 26.37 15.90 4.64
C ALA A 173 25.43 14.96 3.87
N VAL A 174 26.00 14.01 3.10
CA VAL A 174 25.22 13.02 2.35
C VAL A 174 24.38 12.14 3.29
N PRO A 175 24.93 11.51 4.35
CA PRO A 175 24.13 10.78 5.33
C PRO A 175 22.99 11.61 5.96
N ILE A 176 23.22 12.88 6.26
CA ILE A 176 22.18 13.76 6.83
C ILE A 176 21.06 13.99 5.81
N LEU A 177 21.40 14.23 4.55
CA LEU A 177 20.42 14.39 3.47
C LEU A 177 19.61 13.10 3.26
N GLU A 178 20.25 11.93 3.30
CA GLU A 178 19.56 10.65 3.25
C GLU A 178 18.54 10.50 4.38
N GLN A 179 18.94 10.80 5.63
CA GLN A 179 18.03 10.67 6.77
C GLN A 179 16.88 11.67 6.73
N VAL A 180 17.14 12.94 6.36
CA VAL A 180 16.09 13.96 6.32
C VAL A 180 15.11 13.72 5.17
N PHE A 181 15.58 13.28 4.00
CA PHE A 181 14.67 12.94 2.89
C PHE A 181 13.81 11.74 3.24
N ALA A 182 14.38 10.69 3.82
CA ALA A 182 13.60 9.53 4.26
C ALA A 182 12.56 9.90 5.34
N LEU A 183 12.92 10.76 6.31
CA LEU A 183 11.97 11.27 7.31
C LEU A 183 10.85 12.08 6.65
N LEU A 184 11.18 12.98 5.72
CA LEU A 184 10.20 13.78 4.99
C LEU A 184 9.26 12.90 4.15
N THR A 185 9.78 11.82 3.54
CA THR A 185 8.96 10.82 2.83
C THR A 185 7.92 10.23 3.77
N ASN A 186 8.34 9.66 4.91
CA ASN A 186 7.42 9.07 5.89
C ASN A 186 6.34 10.06 6.34
N LEU A 187 6.75 11.30 6.65
CA LEU A 187 5.83 12.35 7.10
C LEU A 187 4.81 12.74 6.03
N CYS A 188 5.25 12.97 4.79
CA CYS A 188 4.36 13.40 3.71
C CYS A 188 3.43 12.28 3.24
N GLU A 189 3.88 11.02 3.29
CA GLU A 189 3.07 9.84 2.96
C GLU A 189 1.98 9.60 4.02
N SER A 190 2.31 9.86 5.30
CA SER A 190 1.43 9.57 6.43
C SER A 190 0.63 10.76 6.96
N CYS A 191 0.87 11.99 6.47
CA CYS A 191 0.21 13.19 6.98
C CYS A 191 -0.02 14.22 5.86
N SER A 192 -1.29 14.45 5.51
CA SER A 192 -1.67 15.44 4.48
C SER A 192 -1.22 16.86 4.80
N LEU A 193 -1.21 17.24 6.09
CA LEU A 193 -0.68 18.54 6.53
C LEU A 193 0.83 18.67 6.24
N ALA A 194 1.60 17.60 6.46
CA ALA A 194 3.02 17.59 6.14
C ALA A 194 3.26 17.76 4.64
N LEU A 195 2.48 17.07 3.80
CA LEU A 195 2.52 17.21 2.34
C LEU A 195 2.23 18.65 1.89
N VAL A 196 1.20 19.29 2.47
CA VAL A 196 0.87 20.70 2.19
C VAL A 196 2.01 21.63 2.63
N GLN A 197 2.56 21.44 3.82
CA GLN A 197 3.67 22.25 4.33
C GLN A 197 4.93 22.10 3.46
N ALA A 198 5.28 20.87 3.05
CA ALA A 198 6.39 20.61 2.13
C ALA A 198 6.17 21.28 0.76
N THR A 199 4.95 21.21 0.22
CA THR A 199 4.56 21.85 -1.05
C THR A 199 4.67 23.38 -0.98
N HIS A 200 4.35 24.00 0.15
CA HIS A 200 4.59 25.43 0.37
C HIS A 200 6.08 25.79 0.36
N GLN A 201 6.94 24.87 0.82
CA GLN A 201 8.41 25.02 0.84
C GLN A 201 9.09 24.53 -0.44
N ARG A 202 8.35 24.30 -1.53
CA ARG A 202 8.89 23.81 -2.83
C ARG A 202 10.03 24.65 -3.40
N HIS A 203 10.05 25.96 -3.14
CA HIS A 203 11.10 26.87 -3.59
C HIS A 203 12.47 26.59 -2.92
N ALA A 204 12.46 26.00 -1.73
CA ALA A 204 13.65 25.53 -1.03
C ALA A 204 13.95 24.05 -1.34
N LEU A 205 12.91 23.21 -1.39
CA LEU A 205 13.04 21.77 -1.61
C LEU A 205 13.48 21.41 -3.03
N LEU A 206 12.84 21.94 -4.08
CA LEU A 206 13.12 21.53 -5.45
C LEU A 206 14.58 21.77 -5.86
N PRO A 207 15.21 22.93 -5.56
CA PRO A 207 16.65 23.12 -5.83
C PRO A 207 17.54 22.12 -5.07
N ALA A 208 17.21 21.83 -3.81
CA ALA A 208 17.96 20.88 -2.98
C ALA A 208 17.86 19.44 -3.50
N LEU A 209 16.66 19.01 -3.90
CA LEU A 209 16.43 17.70 -4.51
C LEU A 209 17.20 17.60 -5.83
N LEU A 210 17.09 18.60 -6.70
CA LEU A 210 17.84 18.64 -7.97
C LEU A 210 19.35 18.60 -7.76
N HIS A 211 19.88 19.35 -6.78
CA HIS A 211 21.30 19.29 -6.43
C HIS A 211 21.70 17.87 -6.00
N SER A 212 20.89 17.24 -5.14
CA SER A 212 21.13 15.89 -4.63
C SER A 212 21.18 14.84 -5.73
N LEU A 213 20.42 15.00 -6.83
CA LEU A 213 20.47 14.12 -8.00
C LEU A 213 21.74 14.28 -8.85
N HIS A 214 22.42 15.42 -8.75
CA HIS A 214 23.68 15.67 -9.47
C HIS A 214 24.92 15.25 -8.66
N VAL A 215 24.76 14.81 -7.41
CA VAL A 215 25.87 14.36 -6.58
C VAL A 215 26.35 12.99 -7.08
N ALA A 216 27.43 13.01 -7.86
CA ALA A 216 27.96 11.81 -8.49
C ALA A 216 28.25 10.68 -7.48
N LYS A 217 27.92 9.45 -7.89
CA LYS A 217 28.21 8.20 -7.16
C LYS A 217 27.55 8.09 -5.77
N GLN A 218 26.38 8.70 -5.56
CA GLN A 218 25.58 8.56 -4.34
C GLN A 218 24.22 7.90 -4.60
N PRO A 219 24.16 6.59 -4.94
CA PRO A 219 22.92 5.92 -5.30
C PRO A 219 21.89 5.88 -4.17
N ALA A 220 22.33 5.83 -2.90
CA ALA A 220 21.43 5.86 -1.74
C ALA A 220 20.74 7.22 -1.60
N LEU A 221 21.50 8.32 -1.67
CA LEU A 221 20.94 9.68 -1.73
C LEU A 221 19.98 9.86 -2.91
N HIS A 222 20.35 9.38 -4.11
CA HIS A 222 19.47 9.46 -5.28
C HIS A 222 18.15 8.72 -5.04
N LEU A 223 18.20 7.55 -4.39
CA LEU A 223 17.02 6.76 -4.07
C LEU A 223 16.11 7.48 -3.07
N GLU A 224 16.64 8.01 -1.97
CA GLU A 224 15.84 8.76 -0.99
C GLU A 224 15.28 10.06 -1.60
N THR A 225 16.04 10.71 -2.48
CA THR A 225 15.56 11.87 -3.24
C THR A 225 14.38 11.51 -4.15
N MET A 226 14.48 10.38 -4.88
CA MET A 226 13.39 9.90 -5.76
C MET A 226 12.15 9.49 -4.98
N LYS A 227 12.29 8.82 -3.83
CA LYS A 227 11.16 8.45 -2.97
C LYS A 227 10.41 9.67 -2.46
N LEU A 228 11.13 10.69 -1.98
CA LEU A 228 10.50 11.94 -1.56
C LEU A 228 9.79 12.63 -2.72
N LEU A 229 10.44 12.70 -3.90
CA LEU A 229 9.79 13.25 -5.09
C LEU A 229 8.52 12.50 -5.47
N LEU A 230 8.52 11.16 -5.37
CA LEU A 230 7.37 10.32 -5.71
C LEU A 230 6.14 10.67 -4.85
N VAL A 231 6.34 10.79 -3.54
CA VAL A 231 5.27 11.19 -2.62
C VAL A 231 4.83 12.63 -2.86
N LEU A 232 5.78 13.54 -3.11
CA LEU A 232 5.46 14.94 -3.31
C LEU A 232 4.73 15.21 -4.63
N CYS A 233 5.01 14.44 -5.69
CA CYS A 233 4.39 14.64 -7.01
C CYS A 233 3.05 13.91 -7.20
N ASP A 234 2.71 12.97 -6.31
CA ASP A 234 1.45 12.25 -6.38
C ASP A 234 0.26 13.20 -6.17
N ASN A 235 -0.60 13.30 -7.19
CA ASN A 235 -1.78 14.17 -7.23
C ASN A 235 -1.54 15.63 -6.77
N ASN A 236 -0.35 16.18 -7.07
CA ASN A 236 0.05 17.52 -6.62
C ASN A 236 0.36 18.48 -7.78
N PRO A 237 -0.67 19.17 -8.34
CA PRO A 237 -0.49 20.08 -9.46
C PRO A 237 0.38 21.31 -9.14
N ASP A 238 0.35 21.78 -7.89
CA ASP A 238 1.13 22.95 -7.46
C ASP A 238 2.64 22.67 -7.52
N LEU A 239 3.05 21.46 -7.15
CA LEU A 239 4.43 21.03 -7.30
C LEU A 239 4.77 20.74 -8.76
N SER A 240 3.90 20.01 -9.48
CA SER A 240 4.16 19.59 -10.87
C SER A 240 4.39 20.78 -11.82
N GLN A 241 3.68 21.90 -11.59
CA GLN A 241 3.85 23.14 -12.34
C GLN A 241 5.10 23.95 -11.94
N SER A 242 5.71 23.63 -10.80
CA SER A 242 6.86 24.35 -10.24
C SER A 242 8.21 23.69 -10.55
N PHE A 243 8.24 22.55 -11.25
CA PHE A 243 9.50 21.87 -11.57
C PHE A 243 10.43 22.70 -12.47
N PRO A 244 11.69 22.90 -12.06
CA PRO A 244 12.72 23.47 -12.93
C PRO A 244 12.92 22.70 -14.24
N ALA A 245 13.33 23.40 -15.29
CA ALA A 245 13.56 22.81 -16.62
C ALA A 245 14.66 21.74 -16.64
N GLU A 246 15.55 21.76 -15.65
CA GLU A 246 16.65 20.82 -15.46
C GLU A 246 16.20 19.47 -14.87
N PHE A 247 15.00 19.38 -14.29
CA PHE A 247 14.53 18.14 -13.68
C PHE A 247 14.33 17.00 -14.69
N PRO A 248 13.56 17.17 -15.78
CA PRO A 248 13.36 16.07 -16.74
C PRO A 248 14.68 15.50 -17.31
N PRO A 249 15.69 16.33 -17.69
CA PRO A 249 17.01 15.83 -18.04
C PRO A 249 17.71 15.04 -16.93
N ALA A 250 17.60 15.47 -15.67
CA ALA A 250 18.18 14.74 -14.53
C ALA A 250 17.52 13.38 -14.31
N LEU A 251 16.19 13.29 -14.41
CA LEU A 251 15.47 12.00 -14.34
C LEU A 251 15.91 11.08 -15.49
N LEU A 252 16.06 11.63 -16.70
CA LEU A 252 16.49 10.85 -17.86
C LEU A 252 17.90 10.28 -17.68
N GLN A 253 18.83 11.04 -17.10
CA GLN A 253 20.18 10.54 -16.79
C GLN A 253 20.14 9.35 -15.82
N ILE A 254 19.26 9.41 -14.81
CA ILE A 254 19.10 8.31 -13.85
C ILE A 254 18.51 7.08 -14.55
N LEU A 255 17.47 7.26 -15.38
CA LEU A 255 16.82 6.19 -16.12
C LEU A 255 17.76 5.48 -17.11
N GLN A 256 18.65 6.23 -17.76
CA GLN A 256 19.55 5.72 -18.79
C GLN A 256 20.89 5.19 -18.24
N SER A 257 21.22 5.46 -16.98
CA SER A 257 22.46 5.00 -16.37
C SER A 257 22.40 3.49 -16.06
N PRO A 258 23.29 2.67 -16.65
CA PRO A 258 23.34 1.23 -16.40
C PRO A 258 23.93 0.88 -15.02
N GLU A 259 24.62 1.82 -14.37
CA GLU A 259 25.20 1.63 -13.03
C GLU A 259 24.15 1.76 -11.91
N HIS A 260 22.98 2.33 -12.21
CA HIS A 260 21.91 2.49 -11.24
C HIS A 260 21.08 1.21 -11.08
N SER A 261 20.69 0.93 -9.84
CA SER A 261 19.85 -0.23 -9.53
C SER A 261 18.49 -0.12 -10.20
N THR A 262 17.88 -1.26 -10.51
CA THR A 262 16.51 -1.32 -11.04
C THR A 262 15.53 -0.62 -10.11
N LYS A 263 15.70 -0.74 -8.79
CA LYS A 263 14.88 -0.05 -7.79
C LYS A 263 14.91 1.47 -7.95
N LEU A 264 16.09 2.07 -8.09
CA LEU A 264 16.22 3.50 -8.32
C LEU A 264 15.54 3.91 -9.62
N ARG A 265 15.82 3.18 -10.72
CA ARG A 265 15.27 3.47 -12.04
C ARG A 265 13.73 3.35 -12.06
N LEU A 266 13.15 2.36 -11.39
CA LEU A 266 11.69 2.23 -11.26
C LEU A 266 11.08 3.35 -10.42
N THR A 267 11.72 3.72 -9.30
CA THR A 267 11.25 4.86 -8.48
C THR A 267 11.25 6.14 -9.32
N THR A 268 12.27 6.34 -10.17
CA THR A 268 12.33 7.44 -11.13
C THR A 268 11.22 7.38 -12.17
N ILE A 269 10.80 6.19 -12.63
CA ILE A 269 9.61 6.04 -13.49
C ILE A 269 8.37 6.50 -12.75
N GLY A 270 8.17 6.10 -11.49
CA GLY A 270 7.05 6.58 -10.67
C GLY A 270 6.97 8.10 -10.60
N VAL A 271 8.11 8.78 -10.44
CA VAL A 271 8.15 10.26 -10.50
C VAL A 271 7.81 10.77 -11.89
N ALA A 272 8.37 10.15 -12.93
CA ALA A 272 8.22 10.60 -14.31
C ALA A 272 6.78 10.49 -14.83
N ILE A 273 6.04 9.44 -14.47
CA ILE A 273 4.64 9.27 -14.91
C ILE A 273 3.70 10.32 -14.31
N ASN A 274 4.08 10.92 -13.19
CA ASN A 274 3.36 12.02 -12.54
C ASN A 274 3.72 13.41 -13.12
N LEU A 275 4.70 13.48 -14.04
CA LEU A 275 5.06 14.73 -14.71
C LEU A 275 4.15 15.02 -15.91
N PRO A 276 3.81 16.30 -16.16
CA PRO A 276 2.94 16.67 -17.29
C PRO A 276 3.47 16.18 -18.64
N ASN A 277 2.56 15.70 -19.48
CA ASN A 277 2.81 15.29 -20.88
C ASN A 277 3.76 14.09 -21.09
N VAL A 278 4.31 13.48 -20.03
CA VAL A 278 5.25 12.35 -20.17
C VAL A 278 4.56 11.13 -20.81
N LEU A 279 3.34 10.80 -20.35
CA LEU A 279 2.59 9.66 -20.87
C LEU A 279 1.97 9.92 -22.25
N GLU A 280 1.82 11.19 -22.66
CA GLU A 280 1.33 11.58 -24.00
C GLU A 280 2.42 11.45 -25.07
N ASN A 281 3.68 11.55 -24.66
CA ASN A 281 4.82 11.50 -25.58
C ASN A 281 5.32 10.07 -25.77
N ALA A 282 5.06 9.51 -26.96
CA ALA A 282 5.48 8.15 -27.31
C ALA A 282 7.00 7.90 -27.16
N GLN A 283 7.85 8.91 -27.40
CA GLN A 283 9.30 8.77 -27.20
C GLN A 283 9.64 8.66 -25.71
N SER A 284 8.99 9.48 -24.87
CA SER A 284 9.15 9.41 -23.42
C SER A 284 8.71 8.07 -22.88
N VAL A 285 7.52 7.59 -23.26
CA VAL A 285 7.01 6.26 -22.91
C VAL A 285 7.97 5.16 -23.35
N GLY A 286 8.49 5.23 -24.58
CA GLY A 286 9.47 4.26 -25.10
C GLY A 286 10.77 4.19 -24.30
N LEU A 287 11.12 5.22 -23.52
CA LEU A 287 12.29 5.22 -22.62
C LEU A 287 11.99 4.54 -21.27
N LEU A 288 10.72 4.47 -20.85
CA LEU A 288 10.30 3.85 -19.58
C LEU A 288 10.17 2.33 -19.73
N LEU A 289 9.63 1.86 -20.87
CA LEU A 289 9.26 0.46 -21.09
C LEU A 289 10.40 -0.55 -20.90
N PRO A 290 11.65 -0.33 -21.34
CA PRO A 290 12.71 -1.31 -21.15
C PRO A 290 13.04 -1.60 -19.68
N VAL A 291 12.90 -0.60 -18.80
CA VAL A 291 13.11 -0.78 -17.35
C VAL A 291 11.96 -1.57 -16.75
N LEU A 292 10.72 -1.25 -17.14
CA LEU A 292 9.53 -1.96 -16.69
C LEU A 292 9.56 -3.43 -17.14
N GLN A 293 9.91 -3.69 -18.39
CA GLN A 293 10.12 -5.06 -18.92
C GLN A 293 11.17 -5.82 -18.12
N SER A 294 12.30 -5.18 -17.81
CA SER A 294 13.34 -5.80 -16.98
C SER A 294 12.88 -6.09 -15.55
N ALA A 295 11.96 -5.30 -15.00
CA ALA A 295 11.42 -5.49 -13.65
C ALA A 295 10.44 -6.67 -13.59
N VAL A 296 9.66 -6.88 -14.66
CA VAL A 296 8.71 -8.01 -14.78
C VAL A 296 9.32 -9.24 -15.44
N ALA A 297 10.64 -9.24 -15.68
CA ALA A 297 11.37 -10.41 -16.16
C ALA A 297 11.47 -11.44 -15.02
N TYR A 298 10.48 -12.32 -14.94
CA TYR A 298 10.30 -13.25 -13.84
C TYR A 298 10.94 -14.61 -14.10
N ASP A 299 11.83 -15.05 -13.21
CA ASP A 299 12.41 -16.40 -13.18
C ASP A 299 11.73 -17.23 -12.08
N PRO A 300 10.79 -18.12 -12.43
CA PRO A 300 10.03 -18.89 -11.43
C PRO A 300 10.92 -19.75 -10.53
N ILE A 301 11.98 -20.34 -11.09
CA ILE A 301 12.86 -21.25 -10.35
C ILE A 301 13.72 -20.45 -9.37
N GLY A 302 14.31 -19.35 -9.85
CA GLY A 302 15.09 -18.44 -9.02
C GLY A 302 14.28 -17.83 -7.89
N VAL A 303 13.05 -17.38 -8.17
CA VAL A 303 12.16 -16.77 -7.16
C VAL A 303 11.79 -17.76 -6.06
N VAL A 304 11.42 -19.00 -6.40
CA VAL A 304 11.13 -20.04 -5.40
C VAL A 304 12.37 -20.34 -4.54
N GLY A 305 13.55 -20.44 -5.16
CA GLY A 305 14.80 -20.66 -4.43
C GLY A 305 15.15 -19.52 -3.48
N GLN A 306 14.96 -18.27 -3.89
CA GLN A 306 15.17 -17.10 -3.03
C GLN A 306 14.17 -17.02 -1.89
N ALA A 307 12.89 -17.33 -2.16
CA ALA A 307 11.85 -17.36 -1.13
C ALA A 307 12.16 -18.40 -0.04
N GLN A 308 12.59 -19.61 -0.44
CA GLN A 308 13.01 -20.65 0.49
C GLN A 308 14.22 -20.22 1.32
N ALA A 309 15.25 -19.66 0.69
CA ALA A 309 16.42 -19.16 1.40
C ALA A 309 16.08 -18.03 2.39
N ALA A 310 15.23 -17.08 1.99
CA ALA A 310 14.77 -16.01 2.87
C ALA A 310 13.94 -16.55 4.04
N SER A 311 13.06 -17.53 3.77
CA SER A 311 12.27 -18.20 4.80
C SER A 311 13.13 -18.93 5.83
N GLU A 312 14.15 -19.66 5.39
CA GLU A 312 15.08 -20.38 6.29
C GLU A 312 15.91 -19.44 7.16
N GLN A 313 16.22 -18.24 6.65
CA GLN A 313 17.02 -17.23 7.36
C GLN A 313 16.16 -16.23 8.14
N TRP A 314 14.82 -16.30 8.06
CA TRP A 314 13.92 -15.29 8.59
C TRP A 314 14.12 -15.04 10.09
N ASP A 315 13.99 -16.08 10.91
CA ASP A 315 14.09 -15.98 12.37
C ASP A 315 15.46 -15.50 12.85
N LEU A 316 16.52 -15.83 12.11
CA LEU A 316 17.88 -15.37 12.40
C LEU A 316 18.06 -13.90 12.01
N ALA A 317 17.44 -13.44 10.92
CA ALA A 317 17.48 -12.04 10.50
C ALA A 317 16.76 -11.12 11.49
N GLN A 318 15.73 -11.60 12.19
CA GLN A 318 15.02 -10.84 13.22
C GLN A 318 15.84 -10.60 14.50
N GLN A 319 16.99 -11.25 14.63
CA GLN A 319 17.92 -11.04 15.77
C GLN A 319 18.88 -9.87 15.51
N ASP A 320 18.68 -9.08 14.46
CA ASP A 320 19.46 -7.88 14.21
C ASP A 320 19.06 -6.76 15.18
N TYR A 321 19.89 -6.54 16.20
CA TYR A 321 19.74 -5.44 17.15
C TYR A 321 20.38 -4.13 16.67
N GLY A 322 20.80 -4.03 15.40
CA GLY A 322 21.26 -2.77 14.80
C GLY A 322 22.49 -2.16 15.49
N THR A 323 23.39 -2.99 16.03
CA THR A 323 24.45 -2.56 16.92
C THR A 323 25.51 -1.72 16.20
N VAL A 324 25.78 -0.54 16.77
CA VAL A 324 27.06 0.16 16.66
C VAL A 324 28.15 -0.76 17.21
N GLU A 325 29.21 -0.97 16.43
CA GLU A 325 30.33 -1.85 16.75
C GLU A 325 31.07 -1.37 18.01
N VAL A 326 30.70 -1.93 19.16
CA VAL A 326 31.51 -1.84 20.40
C VAL A 326 31.68 -3.24 20.96
N PHE A 327 32.59 -4.01 20.36
CA PHE A 327 32.97 -5.31 20.89
C PHE A 327 34.12 -5.14 21.89
N ALA A 328 34.02 -5.79 23.05
CA ALA A 328 35.23 -6.15 23.79
C ALA A 328 36.02 -7.13 22.90
N ASP A 329 37.31 -6.86 22.66
CA ASP A 329 38.13 -7.52 21.64
C ASP A 329 38.31 -9.05 21.76
N GLU A 330 37.70 -9.71 22.76
CA GLU A 330 38.03 -11.07 23.19
C GLU A 330 36.93 -12.15 22.96
N ASP A 331 35.68 -11.81 22.60
CA ASP A 331 34.61 -12.81 22.41
C ASP A 331 34.41 -13.23 20.93
N VAL A 332 35.04 -14.34 20.53
CA VAL A 332 34.99 -14.88 19.15
C VAL A 332 33.60 -15.42 18.79
N GLU A 333 32.88 -16.05 19.74
CA GLU A 333 31.56 -16.66 19.49
C GLU A 333 30.49 -15.61 19.15
N GLU A 334 30.55 -14.45 19.78
CA GLU A 334 29.60 -13.35 19.52
C GLU A 334 29.86 -12.69 18.16
N ARG A 335 31.12 -12.49 17.78
CA ARG A 335 31.48 -12.01 16.44
C ARG A 335 30.99 -12.97 15.35
N GLU A 336 31.13 -14.29 15.55
CA GLU A 336 30.60 -15.28 14.62
C GLU A 336 29.07 -15.27 14.53
N HIS A 337 28.38 -15.04 15.64
CA HIS A 337 26.92 -14.92 15.65
C HIS A 337 26.45 -13.66 14.90
N VAL A 338 27.05 -12.49 15.18
CA VAL A 338 26.72 -11.23 14.49
C VAL A 338 26.95 -11.36 12.98
N GLU A 339 28.04 -11.98 12.54
CA GLU A 339 28.29 -12.22 11.11
C GLU A 339 27.25 -13.16 10.48
N LYS A 340 26.74 -14.14 11.22
CA LYS A 340 25.63 -14.99 10.75
C LYS A 340 24.33 -14.20 10.62
N VAL A 341 24.01 -13.35 11.61
CA VAL A 341 22.84 -12.47 11.56
C VAL A 341 22.93 -11.49 10.39
N LYS A 342 24.07 -10.82 10.20
CA LYS A 342 24.30 -9.92 9.04
C LYS A 342 24.07 -10.61 7.70
N LYS A 343 24.53 -11.86 7.55
CA LYS A 343 24.27 -12.66 6.34
C LYS A 343 22.79 -13.01 6.18
N ALA A 344 22.11 -13.40 7.25
CA ALA A 344 20.68 -13.67 7.22
C ALA A 344 19.87 -12.43 6.82
N VAL A 345 20.18 -11.26 7.42
CA VAL A 345 19.59 -9.96 7.06
C VAL A 345 19.82 -9.64 5.60
N ALA A 346 21.02 -9.88 5.05
CA ALA A 346 21.31 -9.63 3.65
C ALA A 346 20.46 -10.51 2.71
N VAL A 347 20.25 -11.79 3.06
CA VAL A 347 19.40 -12.71 2.29
C VAL A 347 17.94 -12.25 2.30
N VAL A 348 17.38 -11.96 3.48
CA VAL A 348 16.00 -11.49 3.63
C VAL A 348 15.79 -10.13 2.95
N ARG A 349 16.74 -9.21 3.10
CA ARG A 349 16.69 -7.90 2.42
C ARG A 349 16.72 -8.04 0.90
N SER A 350 17.58 -8.92 0.37
CA SER A 350 17.65 -9.18 -1.08
C SER A 350 16.32 -9.74 -1.61
N TRP A 351 15.67 -10.62 -0.86
CA TRP A 351 14.34 -11.13 -1.22
C TRP A 351 13.30 -10.01 -1.25
N ARG A 352 13.16 -9.26 -0.14
CA ARG A 352 12.19 -8.15 -0.04
C ARG A 352 12.44 -7.08 -1.11
N GLU A 353 13.71 -6.81 -1.46
CA GLU A 353 14.05 -5.87 -2.53
C GLU A 353 13.60 -6.37 -3.91
N ASN A 354 13.79 -7.66 -4.21
CA ASN A 354 13.32 -8.25 -5.47
C ASN A 354 11.79 -8.29 -5.56
N VAL A 355 11.10 -8.63 -4.47
CA VAL A 355 9.63 -8.55 -4.37
C VAL A 355 9.18 -7.13 -4.67
N HIS A 356 9.78 -6.14 -4.00
CA HIS A 356 9.42 -4.73 -4.20
C HIS A 356 9.67 -4.25 -5.64
N ILE A 357 10.79 -4.63 -6.27
CA ILE A 357 11.08 -4.30 -7.67
C ILE A 357 10.00 -4.87 -8.59
N LEU A 358 9.61 -6.13 -8.37
CA LEU A 358 8.59 -6.81 -9.16
C LEU A 358 7.21 -6.15 -8.97
N THR A 359 6.79 -5.93 -7.72
CA THR A 359 5.47 -5.35 -7.41
C THR A 359 5.37 -3.91 -7.89
N LEU A 360 6.42 -3.10 -7.72
CA LEU A 360 6.47 -1.72 -8.23
C LEU A 360 6.46 -1.70 -9.77
N GLY A 361 7.16 -2.61 -10.43
CA GLY A 361 7.12 -2.73 -11.89
C GLY A 361 5.72 -3.06 -12.42
N LEU A 362 5.03 -4.01 -11.78
CA LEU A 362 3.64 -4.38 -12.10
C LEU A 362 2.66 -3.25 -11.84
N GLU A 363 2.81 -2.55 -10.72
CA GLU A 363 2.03 -1.36 -10.36
C GLU A 363 2.18 -0.25 -11.39
N LEU A 364 3.41 0.14 -11.72
CA LEU A 364 3.66 1.20 -12.69
C LEU A 364 3.11 0.85 -14.08
N LEU A 365 3.25 -0.40 -14.53
CA LEU A 365 2.61 -0.89 -15.75
C LEU A 365 1.08 -0.77 -15.69
N SER A 366 0.51 -1.21 -14.57
CA SER A 366 -0.93 -1.17 -14.34
C SER A 366 -1.46 0.27 -14.34
N ASN A 367 -0.77 1.19 -13.67
CA ASN A 367 -1.14 2.61 -13.59
C ASN A 367 -1.01 3.31 -14.95
N MET A 368 0.02 3.00 -15.74
CA MET A 368 0.16 3.54 -17.10
C MET A 368 -0.92 3.02 -18.06
N LEU A 369 -1.47 1.83 -17.81
CA LEU A 369 -2.59 1.24 -18.56
C LEU A 369 -3.97 1.65 -18.03
N ALA A 370 -4.05 2.03 -16.76
CA ALA A 370 -5.30 2.39 -16.12
C ALA A 370 -5.86 3.61 -16.84
N ASN A 371 -6.89 3.38 -17.66
CA ASN A 371 -7.71 4.43 -18.22
C ASN A 371 -8.61 4.88 -17.08
N VAL A 372 -8.10 5.74 -16.20
CA VAL A 372 -8.96 6.35 -15.20
C VAL A 372 -9.87 7.25 -16.01
N GLU A 373 -11.13 6.90 -16.17
CA GLU A 373 -12.11 7.87 -16.67
C GLU A 373 -12.33 8.89 -15.55
N LEU A 374 -11.33 9.75 -15.25
CA LEU A 374 -11.61 10.99 -14.51
C LEU A 374 -12.24 11.94 -15.51
N GLY A 375 -13.55 11.79 -15.63
CA GLY A 375 -14.38 12.56 -16.53
C GLY A 375 -15.81 12.51 -16.06
N ASP A 376 -16.13 13.24 -15.00
CA ASP A 376 -17.03 14.38 -15.14
C ASP A 376 -16.89 15.27 -13.91
N ASP A 377 -16.69 16.58 -14.14
CA ASP A 377 -16.85 17.58 -13.10
C ASP A 377 -18.37 17.67 -12.88
N GLY A 378 -18.86 16.77 -12.03
CA GLY A 378 -20.28 16.58 -11.78
C GLY A 378 -20.87 17.86 -11.23
N ASP A 379 -21.56 18.59 -12.08
CA ASP A 379 -22.59 19.50 -11.60
C ASP A 379 -23.53 18.66 -10.72
N GLU A 380 -23.45 18.95 -9.43
CA GLU A 380 -24.19 18.35 -8.34
C GLU A 380 -25.63 18.07 -8.79
N TRP A 381 -26.05 16.80 -8.84
CA TRP A 381 -27.44 16.40 -9.15
C TRP A 381 -28.40 17.27 -8.33
N GLY A 382 -28.92 18.35 -8.94
CA GLY A 382 -29.49 19.50 -8.24
C GLY A 382 -30.82 19.22 -7.56
N SER A 383 -31.34 18.00 -7.72
CA SER A 383 -32.58 17.53 -7.14
C SER A 383 -32.53 16.01 -6.90
N ASP A 384 -33.12 15.58 -5.78
CA ASP A 384 -33.26 14.16 -5.40
C ASP A 384 -34.59 13.53 -5.90
N ASP A 385 -35.38 14.30 -6.67
CA ASP A 385 -36.67 13.91 -7.24
C ASP A 385 -36.54 13.58 -8.74
N GLU A 386 -37.39 12.66 -9.22
CA GLU A 386 -37.28 12.00 -10.54
C GLU A 386 -37.15 13.00 -11.70
N ASP A 387 -38.00 14.03 -11.71
CA ASP A 387 -38.01 15.07 -12.76
C ASP A 387 -36.71 15.89 -12.81
N GLY A 388 -36.11 16.17 -11.65
CA GLY A 388 -34.86 16.94 -11.59
C GLY A 388 -33.61 16.11 -11.89
N MET A 389 -33.66 14.79 -11.68
CA MET A 389 -32.64 13.87 -12.19
C MET A 389 -32.70 13.77 -13.72
N GLU A 390 -33.91 13.77 -14.30
CA GLU A 390 -34.09 13.67 -15.75
C GLU A 390 -33.62 14.92 -16.51
N GLU A 391 -33.75 16.10 -15.91
CA GLU A 391 -33.23 17.37 -16.46
C GLU A 391 -31.69 17.43 -16.42
N ALA A 392 -31.07 16.98 -15.32
CA ALA A 392 -29.61 16.94 -15.19
C ALA A 392 -28.95 16.01 -16.24
N ALA A 393 -29.54 14.83 -16.47
CA ALA A 393 -29.04 13.85 -17.43
C ALA A 393 -29.04 14.34 -18.90
N GLN A 394 -29.90 15.31 -19.25
CA GLN A 394 -29.97 15.86 -20.61
C GLN A 394 -28.89 16.92 -20.90
N THR A 395 -28.23 17.44 -19.87
CA THR A 395 -27.34 18.61 -19.96
C THR A 395 -25.85 18.24 -20.11
N GLN A 396 -25.46 16.99 -19.82
CA GLN A 396 -24.08 16.49 -19.80
C GLN A 396 -23.38 16.35 -21.18
N GLY A 397 -24.00 16.72 -22.30
CA GLY A 397 -23.47 16.41 -23.64
C GLY A 397 -22.26 17.22 -24.14
N ASN A 398 -21.62 18.11 -23.35
CA ASN A 398 -20.69 19.10 -23.94
C ASN A 398 -19.62 19.74 -23.02
N ALA A 399 -18.94 18.98 -22.15
CA ALA A 399 -17.80 19.49 -21.36
C ALA A 399 -16.46 18.85 -21.77
N ALA A 400 -15.41 19.66 -21.89
CA ALA A 400 -14.05 19.22 -22.19
C ALA A 400 -13.37 18.74 -20.92
N THR A 401 -13.00 17.45 -20.88
CA THR A 401 -12.47 16.73 -19.73
C THR A 401 -10.96 16.94 -19.54
N SER A 402 -10.49 17.14 -18.30
CA SER A 402 -9.07 16.95 -17.96
C SER A 402 -8.81 15.45 -17.83
N ARG A 403 -8.47 14.80 -18.93
CA ARG A 403 -8.15 13.38 -18.95
C ARG A 403 -6.92 13.09 -18.10
N PRO A 404 -6.95 12.06 -17.24
CA PRO A 404 -5.71 11.43 -16.83
C PRO A 404 -5.18 10.67 -18.04
N VAL A 405 -3.90 10.88 -18.32
CA VAL A 405 -3.28 10.38 -19.54
C VAL A 405 -2.90 8.91 -19.33
N SER A 406 -3.74 7.98 -19.74
CA SER A 406 -3.31 6.59 -19.92
C SER A 406 -2.44 6.47 -21.17
N VAL A 407 -1.43 5.61 -21.14
CA VAL A 407 -0.68 5.24 -22.33
C VAL A 407 -1.56 4.36 -23.23
N PRO A 408 -1.62 4.60 -24.55
CA PRO A 408 -2.40 3.76 -25.45
C PRO A 408 -2.02 2.28 -25.33
N ALA A 409 -3.01 1.41 -25.15
CA ALA A 409 -2.79 -0.02 -24.90
C ALA A 409 -1.97 -0.72 -26.00
N GLN A 410 -2.01 -0.21 -27.24
CA GLN A 410 -1.23 -0.73 -28.38
C GLN A 410 0.28 -0.68 -28.13
N VAL A 411 0.76 0.25 -27.31
CA VAL A 411 2.17 0.35 -26.92
C VAL A 411 2.60 -0.89 -26.15
N PHE A 412 1.80 -1.33 -25.18
CA PHE A 412 2.06 -2.54 -24.39
C PHE A 412 1.89 -3.82 -25.23
N GLY A 413 0.98 -3.81 -26.19
CA GLY A 413 0.80 -4.88 -27.17
C GLY A 413 2.04 -5.04 -28.08
N ALA A 414 2.60 -3.93 -28.57
CA ALA A 414 3.81 -3.91 -29.39
C ALA A 414 5.05 -4.41 -28.63
N GLU A 415 5.15 -4.05 -27.34
CA GLU A 415 6.22 -4.49 -26.44
C GLU A 415 6.00 -5.89 -25.84
N ASN A 416 4.93 -6.59 -26.24
CA ASN A 416 4.62 -7.95 -25.81
C ASN A 416 4.65 -8.13 -24.27
N ILE A 417 4.05 -7.19 -23.55
CA ILE A 417 4.03 -7.18 -22.07
C ILE A 417 3.15 -8.30 -21.50
N LEU A 418 2.03 -8.60 -22.15
CA LEU A 418 1.03 -9.57 -21.66
C LEU A 418 1.62 -10.94 -21.31
N PRO A 419 2.43 -11.61 -22.16
CA PRO A 419 3.06 -12.88 -21.79
C PRO A 419 3.95 -12.84 -20.55
N HIS A 420 4.63 -11.72 -20.28
CA HIS A 420 5.47 -11.57 -19.10
C HIS A 420 4.61 -11.57 -17.83
N VAL A 421 3.56 -10.76 -17.81
CA VAL A 421 2.62 -10.66 -16.68
C VAL A 421 1.86 -11.98 -16.48
N TYR A 422 1.40 -12.60 -17.57
CA TYR A 422 0.70 -13.88 -17.49
C TYR A 422 1.60 -15.01 -16.96
N SER A 423 2.87 -15.05 -17.38
CA SER A 423 3.85 -16.02 -16.86
C SER A 423 4.05 -15.89 -15.35
N ILE A 424 4.07 -14.66 -14.82
CA ILE A 424 4.11 -14.41 -13.37
C ILE A 424 2.89 -15.04 -12.70
N VAL A 425 1.67 -14.71 -13.17
CA VAL A 425 0.42 -15.25 -12.62
C VAL A 425 0.41 -16.78 -12.63
N GLN A 426 0.83 -17.41 -13.73
CA GLN A 426 0.96 -18.87 -13.83
C GLN A 426 1.94 -19.44 -12.80
N SER A 427 3.03 -18.73 -12.54
CA SER A 427 4.08 -19.18 -11.63
C SER A 427 3.72 -19.01 -10.16
N VAL A 428 2.80 -18.11 -9.83
CA VAL A 428 2.35 -17.87 -8.45
C VAL A 428 0.99 -18.49 -8.15
N VAL A 429 0.46 -19.38 -9.01
CA VAL A 429 -0.80 -20.11 -8.74
C VAL A 429 -0.74 -20.85 -7.41
N THR A 430 0.39 -21.47 -7.09
CA THR A 430 0.63 -22.16 -5.82
C THR A 430 1.86 -21.58 -5.13
N VAL A 431 1.71 -21.06 -3.91
CA VAL A 431 2.85 -20.69 -3.06
C VAL A 431 3.50 -21.96 -2.48
N PRO A 432 4.84 -22.06 -2.46
CA PRO A 432 5.54 -23.18 -1.84
C PRO A 432 5.12 -23.42 -0.39
N ALA A 433 5.05 -24.69 0.01
CA ALA A 433 4.74 -25.06 1.38
C ALA A 433 5.89 -24.72 2.34
N HIS A 434 5.57 -24.57 3.63
CA HIS A 434 6.54 -24.38 4.73
C HIS A 434 7.38 -23.11 4.67
N LEU A 435 6.87 -22.04 4.05
CA LEU A 435 7.50 -20.73 4.11
C LEU A 435 7.11 -19.99 5.41
N ALA A 436 8.01 -19.11 5.87
CA ALA A 436 7.74 -18.16 6.93
C ALA A 436 6.58 -17.24 6.53
N ALA A 437 5.68 -16.91 7.46
CA ALA A 437 4.47 -16.15 7.17
C ALA A 437 4.73 -14.84 6.40
N PRO A 438 5.74 -14.02 6.74
CA PRO A 438 5.99 -12.78 6.02
C PRO A 438 6.44 -12.98 4.56
N VAL A 439 7.03 -14.13 4.23
CA VAL A 439 7.39 -14.52 2.86
C VAL A 439 6.14 -15.01 2.10
N VAL A 440 5.18 -15.65 2.78
CA VAL A 440 3.88 -15.97 2.19
C VAL A 440 3.10 -14.69 1.85
N ASP A 441 3.16 -13.69 2.73
CA ASP A 441 2.54 -12.38 2.50
C ASP A 441 3.16 -11.66 1.28
N ASP A 442 4.47 -11.78 1.06
CA ASP A 442 5.12 -11.27 -0.16
C ASP A 442 4.52 -11.89 -1.43
N PHE A 443 4.23 -13.20 -1.42
CA PHE A 443 3.56 -13.84 -2.56
C PHE A 443 2.14 -13.34 -2.75
N ALA A 444 1.42 -13.00 -1.67
CA ALA A 444 0.09 -12.40 -1.79
C ALA A 444 0.17 -11.04 -2.49
N ALA A 445 1.15 -10.20 -2.12
CA ALA A 445 1.41 -8.93 -2.80
C ALA A 445 1.78 -9.12 -4.29
N ILE A 446 2.63 -10.11 -4.61
CA ILE A 446 2.96 -10.43 -6.01
C ILE A 446 1.70 -10.85 -6.79
N ARG A 447 0.86 -11.73 -6.21
CA ARG A 447 -0.38 -12.19 -6.84
C ARG A 447 -1.32 -11.03 -7.14
N GLU A 448 -1.60 -10.20 -6.14
CA GLU A 448 -2.48 -9.05 -6.25
C GLU A 448 -2.00 -8.09 -7.35
N ARG A 449 -0.74 -7.67 -7.32
CA ARG A 449 -0.18 -6.73 -8.31
C ARG A 449 -0.13 -7.32 -9.71
N ALA A 450 0.18 -8.61 -9.85
CA ALA A 450 0.20 -9.28 -11.14
C ALA A 450 -1.21 -9.42 -11.73
N LEU A 451 -2.20 -9.75 -10.90
CA LEU A 451 -3.61 -9.85 -11.30
C LEU A 451 -4.18 -8.48 -11.69
N ASN A 452 -3.90 -7.42 -10.92
CA ASN A 452 -4.35 -6.06 -11.25
C ASN A 452 -3.76 -5.59 -12.60
N CYS A 453 -2.47 -5.83 -12.83
CA CYS A 453 -1.84 -5.54 -14.12
C CYS A 453 -2.47 -6.37 -15.26
N LEU A 454 -2.75 -7.66 -15.02
CA LEU A 454 -3.42 -8.53 -15.98
C LEU A 454 -4.84 -8.05 -16.30
N THR A 455 -5.61 -7.60 -15.30
CA THR A 455 -6.95 -7.01 -15.48
C THR A 455 -6.88 -5.87 -16.49
N ASN A 456 -5.98 -4.91 -16.29
CA ASN A 456 -5.86 -3.73 -17.15
C ASN A 456 -5.38 -4.09 -18.56
N LEU A 457 -4.47 -5.06 -18.70
CA LEU A 457 -4.05 -5.58 -20.00
C LEU A 457 -5.21 -6.27 -20.74
N VAL A 458 -5.95 -7.15 -20.05
CA VAL A 458 -7.10 -7.86 -20.63
C VAL A 458 -8.21 -6.88 -21.00
N ALA A 459 -8.46 -5.86 -20.19
CA ALA A 459 -9.50 -4.88 -20.46
C ALA A 459 -9.17 -4.03 -21.71
N ASN A 460 -7.92 -3.60 -21.87
CA ASN A 460 -7.59 -2.52 -22.82
C ASN A 460 -6.84 -2.96 -24.09
N LEU A 461 -6.18 -4.12 -24.13
CA LEU A 461 -5.44 -4.55 -25.33
C LEU A 461 -6.35 -4.76 -26.54
N SER A 462 -5.82 -4.53 -27.75
CA SER A 462 -6.55 -4.89 -28.96
C SER A 462 -6.82 -6.40 -28.99
N VAL A 463 -7.90 -6.84 -29.64
CA VAL A 463 -8.20 -8.28 -29.82
C VAL A 463 -6.99 -9.02 -30.39
N ALA A 464 -6.33 -8.43 -31.39
CA ALA A 464 -5.17 -9.03 -32.03
C ALA A 464 -3.97 -9.19 -31.08
N ASP A 465 -3.72 -8.23 -30.18
CA ASP A 465 -2.65 -8.33 -29.19
C ASP A 465 -3.00 -9.32 -28.07
N LEU A 466 -4.24 -9.28 -27.59
CA LEU A 466 -4.74 -10.17 -26.54
C LEU A 466 -4.66 -11.64 -26.97
N THR A 467 -5.16 -11.97 -28.16
CA THR A 467 -5.21 -13.36 -28.64
C THR A 467 -3.91 -13.86 -29.25
N ARG A 468 -2.90 -12.98 -29.46
CA ARG A 468 -1.59 -13.39 -30.00
C ARG A 468 -0.83 -14.30 -29.02
N GLY A 469 -0.97 -14.04 -27.72
CA GLY A 469 -0.19 -14.69 -26.68
C GLY A 469 -1.01 -15.34 -25.56
N CYS A 470 -2.34 -15.25 -25.59
CA CYS A 470 -3.21 -15.76 -24.53
C CYS A 470 -4.47 -16.44 -25.09
N ASP A 471 -4.75 -17.65 -24.60
CA ASP A 471 -6.06 -18.29 -24.70
C ASP A 471 -6.87 -17.91 -23.45
N LEU A 472 -7.98 -17.19 -23.64
CA LEU A 472 -8.84 -16.73 -22.56
C LEU A 472 -9.31 -17.90 -21.67
N ASN A 473 -9.55 -19.10 -22.23
CA ASN A 473 -9.94 -20.27 -21.46
C ASN A 473 -8.83 -20.70 -20.49
N GLN A 474 -7.59 -20.71 -20.98
CA GLN A 474 -6.44 -21.07 -20.17
C GLN A 474 -6.20 -20.03 -19.07
N VAL A 475 -6.27 -18.73 -19.40
CA VAL A 475 -6.12 -17.65 -18.41
C VAL A 475 -7.21 -17.78 -17.33
N PHE A 476 -8.47 -17.99 -17.73
CA PHE A 476 -9.59 -18.16 -16.81
C PHE A 476 -9.38 -19.34 -15.85
N GLN A 477 -8.93 -20.49 -16.36
CA GLN A 477 -8.62 -21.67 -15.54
C GLN A 477 -7.46 -21.43 -14.57
N VAL A 478 -6.39 -20.76 -15.02
CA VAL A 478 -5.23 -20.43 -14.18
C VAL A 478 -5.64 -19.51 -13.03
N VAL A 479 -6.42 -18.47 -13.32
CA VAL A 479 -6.88 -17.50 -12.31
C VAL A 479 -7.82 -18.16 -11.31
N LEU A 480 -8.70 -19.07 -11.75
CA LEU A 480 -9.54 -19.85 -10.84
C LEU A 480 -8.74 -20.85 -9.99
N ALA A 481 -7.71 -21.47 -10.55
CA ALA A 481 -6.83 -22.35 -9.77
C ALA A 481 -6.07 -21.56 -8.69
N LEU A 482 -5.64 -20.33 -8.99
CA LEU A 482 -5.04 -19.42 -8.01
C LEU A 482 -6.04 -19.07 -6.91
N TYR A 483 -7.28 -18.73 -7.28
CA TYR A 483 -8.35 -18.47 -6.32
C TYR A 483 -8.58 -19.68 -5.39
N ALA A 484 -8.68 -20.89 -5.95
CA ALA A 484 -8.85 -22.11 -5.17
C ALA A 484 -7.68 -22.36 -4.19
N ASP A 485 -6.43 -22.09 -4.60
CA ASP A 485 -5.26 -22.18 -3.70
C ASP A 485 -5.38 -21.20 -2.52
N VAL A 486 -5.76 -19.94 -2.79
CA VAL A 486 -5.99 -18.91 -1.76
C VAL A 486 -7.08 -19.36 -0.78
N GLN A 487 -8.24 -19.78 -1.29
CA GLN A 487 -9.35 -20.20 -0.45
C GLN A 487 -9.01 -21.44 0.40
N SER A 488 -8.35 -22.44 -0.18
CA SER A 488 -7.94 -23.65 0.56
C SER A 488 -7.00 -23.36 1.73
N LYS A 489 -6.08 -22.40 1.56
CA LYS A 489 -5.15 -21.96 2.61
C LYS A 489 -5.87 -21.16 3.68
N ASN A 490 -6.86 -20.36 3.30
CA ASN A 490 -7.69 -19.61 4.24
C ASN A 490 -8.52 -20.54 5.14
N GLU A 491 -9.14 -21.58 4.57
CA GLU A 491 -9.87 -22.61 5.30
C GLU A 491 -8.95 -23.37 6.28
N LEU A 492 -7.76 -23.77 5.83
CA LEU A 492 -6.75 -24.41 6.67
C LEU A 492 -6.33 -23.50 7.84
N ALA A 493 -6.13 -22.21 7.60
CA ALA A 493 -5.79 -21.25 8.64
C ALA A 493 -6.95 -21.03 9.63
N LEU A 494 -8.20 -20.94 9.15
CA LEU A 494 -9.41 -20.84 10.00
C LEU A 494 -9.57 -22.07 10.91
N SER A 495 -9.18 -23.25 10.43
CA SER A 495 -9.25 -24.48 11.24
C SER A 495 -8.20 -24.56 12.35
N LYS A 496 -7.12 -23.75 12.27
CA LYS A 496 -5.98 -23.80 13.20
C LYS A 496 -5.98 -22.69 14.26
N ASP A 497 -6.53 -21.52 13.94
CA ASP A 497 -6.62 -20.38 14.88
C ASP A 497 -8.03 -19.78 14.89
N LEU A 498 -8.72 -19.95 16.02
CA LEU A 498 -10.12 -19.53 16.23
C LEU A 498 -10.29 -18.01 16.46
N PHE A 499 -9.21 -17.25 16.62
CA PHE A 499 -9.29 -15.84 17.02
C PHE A 499 -8.12 -15.00 16.47
N GLN A 500 -8.20 -14.56 15.21
CA GLN A 500 -7.48 -13.36 14.75
C GLN A 500 -8.37 -12.53 13.80
N PRO A 501 -8.68 -11.26 14.16
CA PRO A 501 -9.53 -10.37 13.35
C PRO A 501 -8.81 -9.64 12.20
N ASP A 502 -7.47 -9.63 12.13
CA ASP A 502 -6.69 -8.85 11.14
C ASP A 502 -6.35 -9.62 9.86
N ARG A 503 -7.34 -10.24 9.20
CA ARG A 503 -7.12 -10.82 7.85
C ARG A 503 -7.46 -9.80 6.76
N ALA A 504 -6.68 -8.73 6.69
CA ALA A 504 -6.83 -7.72 5.64
C ALA A 504 -6.37 -8.24 4.25
N ASN A 505 -5.27 -8.99 4.18
CA ASN A 505 -4.59 -9.29 2.90
C ASN A 505 -5.29 -10.29 1.95
N THR A 506 -6.28 -11.08 2.39
CA THR A 506 -6.92 -12.06 1.48
C THR A 506 -8.01 -11.43 0.63
N GLY A 507 -8.62 -10.34 1.11
CA GLY A 507 -9.67 -9.62 0.37
C GLY A 507 -9.16 -9.02 -0.93
N ASP A 508 -7.93 -8.50 -0.93
CA ASP A 508 -7.34 -7.82 -2.09
C ASP A 508 -7.02 -8.79 -3.22
N VAL A 509 -6.49 -9.97 -2.89
CA VAL A 509 -6.25 -11.03 -3.89
C VAL A 509 -7.57 -11.54 -4.47
N ASP A 510 -8.61 -11.71 -3.64
CA ASP A 510 -9.93 -12.12 -4.08
C ASP A 510 -10.56 -11.08 -5.02
N ALA A 511 -10.41 -9.80 -4.70
CA ALA A 511 -10.86 -8.69 -5.55
C ALA A 511 -10.14 -8.70 -6.89
N ALA A 512 -8.81 -8.83 -6.88
CA ALA A 512 -7.99 -8.87 -8.08
C ALA A 512 -8.32 -10.09 -8.98
N VAL A 513 -8.55 -11.27 -8.38
CA VAL A 513 -9.04 -12.46 -9.10
C VAL A 513 -10.36 -12.16 -9.81
N MET A 514 -11.35 -11.65 -9.07
CA MET A 514 -12.68 -11.40 -9.63
C MET A 514 -12.65 -10.31 -10.71
N ALA A 515 -11.78 -9.32 -10.57
CA ALA A 515 -11.56 -8.29 -11.58
C ALA A 515 -11.02 -8.88 -12.89
N VAL A 516 -10.01 -9.76 -12.84
CA VAL A 516 -9.49 -10.44 -14.06
C VAL A 516 -10.57 -11.31 -14.70
N LEU A 517 -11.28 -12.12 -13.91
CA LEU A 517 -12.34 -13.00 -14.43
C LEU A 517 -13.47 -12.19 -15.07
N SER A 518 -13.86 -11.06 -14.44
CA SER A 518 -14.85 -10.14 -14.99
C SER A 518 -14.37 -9.53 -16.31
N ALA A 519 -13.12 -9.09 -16.39
CA ALA A 519 -12.54 -8.53 -17.62
C ALA A 519 -12.52 -9.57 -18.75
N LEU A 520 -12.11 -10.81 -18.48
CA LEU A 520 -12.12 -11.89 -19.48
C LEU A 520 -13.52 -12.17 -20.02
N VAL A 521 -14.51 -12.22 -19.13
CA VAL A 521 -15.92 -12.43 -19.50
C VAL A 521 -16.44 -11.27 -20.33
N LEU A 522 -16.14 -10.03 -19.95
CA LEU A 522 -16.51 -8.84 -20.70
C LEU A 522 -15.94 -8.87 -22.11
N ARG A 523 -14.64 -9.13 -22.25
CA ARG A 523 -13.99 -9.30 -23.56
C ARG A 523 -14.61 -10.42 -24.39
N SER A 524 -15.01 -11.53 -23.75
CA SER A 524 -15.70 -12.62 -24.44
C SER A 524 -17.08 -12.21 -24.96
N VAL A 525 -17.82 -11.38 -24.22
CA VAL A 525 -19.14 -10.89 -24.65
C VAL A 525 -18.98 -9.83 -25.75
N ASP A 526 -18.22 -8.77 -25.49
CA ASP A 526 -18.17 -7.58 -26.33
C ASP A 526 -17.43 -7.84 -27.66
N ASP A 527 -16.32 -8.56 -27.61
CA ASP A 527 -15.51 -8.90 -28.80
C ASP A 527 -15.87 -10.26 -29.40
N ASN A 528 -16.88 -10.96 -28.86
CA ASN A 528 -17.30 -12.30 -29.28
C ASN A 528 -16.15 -13.33 -29.28
N LEU A 529 -15.27 -13.26 -28.26
CA LEU A 529 -14.14 -14.18 -28.09
C LEU A 529 -14.56 -15.49 -27.42
N PRO A 530 -13.97 -16.64 -27.79
CA PRO A 530 -14.33 -17.92 -27.21
C PRO A 530 -13.88 -18.02 -25.74
N LEU A 531 -14.85 -18.16 -24.84
CA LEU A 531 -14.62 -18.45 -23.43
C LEU A 531 -15.68 -19.44 -22.94
N ASN A 532 -15.22 -20.60 -22.46
CA ASN A 532 -16.05 -21.64 -21.88
C ASN A 532 -16.02 -21.54 -20.35
N VAL A 533 -17.15 -21.15 -19.77
CA VAL A 533 -17.32 -21.09 -18.32
C VAL A 533 -18.11 -22.33 -17.89
N ALA A 534 -17.41 -23.32 -17.34
CA ALA A 534 -18.03 -24.54 -16.83
C ALA A 534 -18.91 -24.25 -15.59
N PRO A 535 -19.96 -25.05 -15.33
CA PRO A 535 -20.84 -24.85 -14.17
C PRO A 535 -20.10 -24.87 -12.82
N GLU A 536 -19.07 -25.69 -12.65
CA GLU A 536 -18.25 -25.70 -11.44
C GLU A 536 -17.55 -24.35 -11.18
N HIS A 537 -17.15 -23.64 -12.23
CA HIS A 537 -16.50 -22.33 -12.13
C HIS A 537 -17.47 -21.25 -11.65
N LEU A 538 -18.74 -21.35 -12.06
CA LEU A 538 -19.78 -20.44 -11.58
C LEU A 538 -20.01 -20.59 -10.07
N GLY A 539 -19.88 -21.80 -9.52
CA GLY A 539 -20.01 -22.02 -8.08
C GLY A 539 -19.06 -21.15 -7.25
N ALA A 540 -17.80 -21.02 -7.68
CA ALA A 540 -16.80 -20.18 -7.02
C ALA A 540 -17.15 -18.68 -7.12
N VAL A 541 -17.59 -18.21 -8.29
CA VAL A 541 -17.99 -16.81 -8.49
C VAL A 541 -19.23 -16.46 -7.65
N LEU A 542 -20.22 -17.36 -7.61
CA LEU A 542 -21.44 -17.19 -6.81
C LEU A 542 -21.11 -17.12 -5.31
N ALA A 543 -20.19 -17.98 -4.82
CA ALA A 543 -19.73 -17.95 -3.43
C ALA A 543 -19.05 -16.62 -3.10
N SER A 544 -18.18 -16.12 -3.97
CA SER A 544 -17.54 -14.81 -3.81
C SER A 544 -18.58 -13.68 -3.73
N ALA A 545 -19.53 -13.64 -4.68
CA ALA A 545 -20.58 -12.62 -4.71
C ALA A 545 -21.44 -12.57 -3.43
N GLN A 546 -21.63 -13.71 -2.77
CA GLN A 546 -22.49 -13.82 -1.58
C GLN A 546 -21.75 -13.61 -0.25
N ALA A 547 -20.47 -13.98 -0.17
CA ALA A 547 -19.80 -14.17 1.11
C ALA A 547 -18.39 -13.57 1.19
N SER A 548 -17.85 -13.01 0.10
CA SER A 548 -16.50 -12.41 0.16
C SER A 548 -16.49 -11.20 1.11
N PRO A 549 -15.47 -11.06 1.98
CA PRO A 549 -15.34 -9.88 2.84
C PRO A 549 -15.04 -8.60 2.05
N SER A 550 -14.40 -8.69 0.87
CA SER A 550 -14.11 -7.53 0.02
C SER A 550 -15.34 -7.10 -0.77
N VAL A 551 -15.68 -5.82 -0.67
CA VAL A 551 -16.78 -5.17 -1.41
C VAL A 551 -16.48 -5.20 -2.92
N GLU A 552 -15.21 -4.99 -3.28
CA GLU A 552 -14.68 -4.99 -4.64
C GLU A 552 -14.78 -6.38 -5.27
N ALA A 553 -14.46 -7.44 -4.51
CA ALA A 553 -14.62 -8.82 -4.93
C ALA A 553 -16.10 -9.16 -5.18
N ARG A 554 -17.01 -8.76 -4.27
CA ARG A 554 -18.46 -8.98 -4.43
C ARG A 554 -18.99 -8.24 -5.66
N THR A 555 -18.66 -6.96 -5.80
CA THR A 555 -19.04 -6.13 -6.95
C THR A 555 -18.53 -6.73 -8.26
N SER A 556 -17.25 -7.10 -8.35
CA SER A 556 -16.67 -7.71 -9.55
C SER A 556 -17.30 -9.06 -9.89
N ALA A 557 -17.62 -9.88 -8.88
CA ALA A 557 -18.30 -11.15 -9.09
C ALA A 557 -19.73 -10.95 -9.62
N VAL A 558 -20.48 -9.97 -9.09
CA VAL A 558 -21.81 -9.61 -9.58
C VAL A 558 -21.74 -9.10 -11.03
N ARG A 559 -20.77 -8.23 -11.34
CA ARG A 559 -20.53 -7.73 -12.70
C ARG A 559 -20.26 -8.85 -13.69
N LEU A 560 -19.40 -9.80 -13.32
CA LEU A 560 -19.12 -10.99 -14.10
C LEU A 560 -20.41 -11.78 -14.37
N LEU A 561 -21.21 -12.06 -13.33
CA LEU A 561 -22.47 -12.80 -13.46
C LEU A 561 -23.50 -12.06 -14.34
N GLY A 562 -23.62 -10.74 -14.17
CA GLY A 562 -24.47 -9.88 -15.00
C GLY A 562 -24.07 -9.93 -16.47
N THR A 563 -22.76 -9.85 -16.73
CA THR A 563 -22.18 -9.91 -18.08
C THR A 563 -22.39 -11.28 -18.73
N LEU A 564 -22.21 -12.38 -17.99
CA LEU A 564 -22.56 -13.72 -18.49
C LEU A 564 -24.06 -13.85 -18.78
N GLY A 565 -24.91 -13.27 -17.94
CA GLY A 565 -26.35 -13.27 -18.10
C GLY A 565 -26.85 -12.56 -19.38
N LYS A 566 -26.02 -11.72 -20.01
CA LYS A 566 -26.31 -11.12 -21.33
C LYS A 566 -26.23 -12.13 -22.47
N LYS A 567 -25.47 -13.22 -22.31
CA LYS A 567 -25.41 -14.29 -23.32
C LYS A 567 -26.70 -15.11 -23.27
N ALA A 568 -27.10 -15.67 -24.41
CA ALA A 568 -28.24 -16.59 -24.45
C ALA A 568 -27.99 -17.78 -23.52
N HIS A 569 -28.95 -18.04 -22.63
CA HIS A 569 -28.87 -19.12 -21.64
C HIS A 569 -30.26 -19.72 -21.39
N SER A 570 -30.30 -20.91 -20.81
CA SER A 570 -31.56 -21.63 -20.56
C SER A 570 -32.30 -21.07 -19.34
N LEU A 571 -33.62 -21.27 -19.26
CA LEU A 571 -34.41 -20.87 -18.09
C LEU A 571 -33.90 -21.47 -16.76
N PRO A 572 -33.43 -22.75 -16.71
CA PRO A 572 -32.80 -23.28 -15.50
C PRO A 572 -31.53 -22.52 -15.09
N GLU A 573 -30.66 -22.16 -16.03
CA GLU A 573 -29.45 -21.36 -15.76
C GLU A 573 -29.82 -19.96 -15.29
N ASN A 574 -30.82 -19.33 -15.94
CA ASN A 574 -31.35 -18.03 -15.54
C ASN A 574 -31.86 -18.05 -14.09
N LYS A 575 -32.55 -19.13 -13.71
CA LYS A 575 -33.05 -19.33 -12.34
C LYS A 575 -31.94 -19.43 -11.30
N VAL A 576 -30.81 -20.06 -11.62
CA VAL A 576 -29.65 -20.10 -10.72
C VAL A 576 -29.08 -18.68 -10.52
N LEU A 577 -28.90 -17.92 -11.61
CA LEU A 577 -28.48 -16.51 -11.54
C LEU A 577 -29.47 -15.67 -10.73
N ALA A 578 -30.77 -15.85 -10.97
CA ALA A 578 -31.84 -15.14 -10.27
C ALA A 578 -31.80 -15.35 -8.76
N VAL A 579 -31.68 -16.59 -8.30
CA VAL A 579 -31.62 -16.91 -6.87
C VAL A 579 -30.39 -16.27 -6.23
N CYS A 580 -29.25 -16.29 -6.91
CA CYS A 580 -28.05 -15.64 -6.39
C CYS A 580 -28.18 -14.12 -6.33
N LEU A 581 -28.55 -13.46 -7.43
CA LEU A 581 -28.73 -12.02 -7.47
C LEU A 581 -29.79 -11.55 -6.47
N SER A 582 -30.86 -12.33 -6.25
CA SER A 582 -31.85 -12.05 -5.21
C SER A 582 -31.27 -12.08 -3.79
N ALA A 583 -30.33 -12.99 -3.53
CA ALA A 583 -29.64 -13.04 -2.25
C ALA A 583 -28.73 -11.81 -2.05
N VAL A 584 -27.92 -11.48 -3.06
CA VAL A 584 -26.95 -10.36 -3.03
C VAL A 584 -27.64 -9.00 -3.10
N LEU A 585 -28.86 -8.88 -3.65
CA LEU A 585 -29.64 -7.63 -3.64
C LEU A 585 -29.89 -7.08 -2.22
N ARG A 586 -29.73 -7.91 -1.19
CA ARG A 586 -29.86 -7.55 0.22
C ARG A 586 -28.52 -7.23 0.90
N ASP A 587 -27.45 -7.04 0.12
CA ASP A 587 -26.14 -6.66 0.65
C ASP A 587 -26.22 -5.36 1.45
N THR A 588 -25.37 -5.25 2.47
CA THR A 588 -25.28 -4.07 3.32
C THR A 588 -24.56 -2.93 2.62
N ASP A 589 -23.70 -3.22 1.65
CA ASP A 589 -22.93 -2.23 0.90
C ASP A 589 -23.73 -1.65 -0.28
N LEU A 590 -23.70 -0.32 -0.45
CA LEU A 590 -24.42 0.35 -1.53
C LEU A 590 -23.86 0.03 -2.92
N ALA A 591 -22.53 -0.08 -3.07
CA ALA A 591 -21.90 -0.35 -4.36
C ALA A 591 -22.30 -1.73 -4.89
N VAL A 592 -22.32 -2.73 -4.02
CA VAL A 592 -22.77 -4.09 -4.37
C VAL A 592 -24.24 -4.08 -4.80
N VAL A 593 -25.11 -3.38 -4.06
CA VAL A 593 -26.53 -3.28 -4.42
C VAL A 593 -26.71 -2.60 -5.78
N CYS A 594 -25.97 -1.52 -6.07
CA CYS A 594 -26.02 -0.85 -7.37
C CYS A 594 -25.63 -1.79 -8.52
N GLU A 595 -24.55 -2.56 -8.34
CA GLU A 595 -24.10 -3.52 -9.36
C GLU A 595 -25.11 -4.66 -9.57
N VAL A 596 -25.74 -5.16 -8.51
CA VAL A 596 -26.81 -6.18 -8.63
C VAL A 596 -27.98 -5.61 -9.43
N LEU A 597 -28.37 -4.37 -9.16
CA LEU A 597 -29.45 -3.71 -9.89
C LEU A 597 -29.12 -3.58 -11.39
N ASN A 598 -27.91 -3.14 -11.73
CA ASN A 598 -27.46 -3.07 -13.13
C ASN A 598 -27.50 -4.46 -13.81
N ALA A 599 -27.00 -5.49 -13.13
CA ALA A 599 -27.08 -6.87 -13.63
C ALA A 599 -28.53 -7.33 -13.85
N LEU A 600 -29.46 -6.98 -12.96
CA LEU A 600 -30.88 -7.29 -13.12
C LEU A 600 -31.50 -6.54 -14.29
N PHE A 601 -31.15 -5.27 -14.50
CA PHE A 601 -31.63 -4.49 -15.65
C PHE A 601 -31.16 -5.11 -16.95
N ASP A 602 -29.89 -5.48 -17.03
CA ASP A 602 -29.28 -6.07 -18.22
C ASP A 602 -29.88 -7.44 -18.58
N ILE A 603 -30.04 -8.34 -17.59
CA ILE A 603 -30.55 -9.70 -17.82
C ILE A 603 -32.05 -9.67 -18.14
N TYR A 604 -32.83 -8.91 -17.37
CA TYR A 604 -34.28 -8.93 -17.45
C TYR A 604 -34.84 -7.80 -18.32
N ALA A 605 -34.02 -7.08 -19.08
CA ALA A 605 -34.51 -6.32 -20.23
C ALA A 605 -35.11 -7.24 -21.31
N ASP A 606 -34.67 -8.50 -21.36
CA ASP A 606 -35.17 -9.51 -22.29
C ASP A 606 -36.40 -10.25 -21.71
N GLU A 607 -37.55 -10.11 -22.38
CA GLU A 607 -38.83 -10.69 -21.99
C GLU A 607 -38.81 -12.22 -21.93
N GLN A 608 -37.86 -12.90 -22.60
CA GLN A 608 -37.77 -14.36 -22.57
C GLN A 608 -37.54 -14.92 -21.15
N TYR A 609 -36.97 -14.13 -20.25
CA TYR A 609 -36.67 -14.50 -18.87
C TYR A 609 -37.74 -14.05 -17.86
N ASP A 610 -38.84 -13.45 -18.30
CA ASP A 610 -39.89 -12.90 -17.42
C ASP A 610 -40.55 -13.96 -16.53
N SER A 611 -40.61 -15.21 -16.99
CA SER A 611 -41.15 -16.33 -16.20
C SER A 611 -40.38 -16.55 -14.90
N VAL A 612 -39.04 -16.48 -14.96
CA VAL A 612 -38.15 -16.60 -13.79
C VAL A 612 -38.23 -15.33 -12.95
N PHE A 613 -38.27 -14.16 -13.59
CA PHE A 613 -38.43 -12.88 -12.89
C PHE A 613 -39.67 -12.85 -12.00
N HIS A 614 -40.80 -13.36 -12.52
CA HIS A 614 -42.04 -13.51 -11.78
C HIS A 614 -41.93 -14.56 -10.67
N GLU A 615 -41.35 -15.74 -10.97
CA GLU A 615 -41.19 -16.82 -9.98
C GLU A 615 -40.40 -16.38 -8.74
N VAL A 616 -39.28 -15.67 -8.95
CA VAL A 616 -38.40 -15.18 -7.87
C VAL A 616 -38.92 -13.89 -7.23
N LYS A 617 -40.05 -13.34 -7.71
CA LYS A 617 -40.71 -12.13 -7.20
C LYS A 617 -39.79 -10.90 -7.22
N PHE A 618 -39.00 -10.74 -8.29
CA PHE A 618 -38.08 -9.62 -8.38
C PHE A 618 -38.79 -8.26 -8.35
N LEU A 619 -39.97 -8.12 -8.97
CA LEU A 619 -40.72 -6.86 -8.96
C LEU A 619 -40.95 -6.35 -7.53
N THR A 620 -41.41 -7.22 -6.62
CA THR A 620 -41.64 -6.86 -5.22
C THR A 620 -40.35 -6.48 -4.50
N SER A 621 -39.25 -7.22 -4.76
CA SER A 621 -37.94 -6.92 -4.18
C SER A 621 -37.40 -5.57 -4.67
N LEU A 622 -37.52 -5.29 -5.96
CA LEU A 622 -37.09 -4.03 -6.58
C LEU A 622 -37.89 -2.83 -6.05
N GLU A 623 -39.21 -2.96 -5.87
CA GLU A 623 -40.04 -1.93 -5.24
C GLU A 623 -39.60 -1.63 -3.80
N HIS A 624 -39.28 -2.67 -3.03
CA HIS A 624 -38.79 -2.51 -1.66
C HIS A 624 -37.44 -1.79 -1.61
N VAL A 625 -36.49 -2.21 -2.46
CA VAL A 625 -35.18 -1.55 -2.57
C VAL A 625 -35.34 -0.09 -3.02
N GLY A 626 -36.16 0.17 -4.04
CA GLY A 626 -36.40 1.51 -4.56
C GLY A 626 -36.97 2.48 -3.53
N ALA A 627 -37.83 2.00 -2.63
CA ALA A 627 -38.38 2.82 -1.54
C ALA A 627 -37.32 3.22 -0.50
N GLY A 628 -36.34 2.35 -0.21
CA GLY A 628 -35.29 2.60 0.77
C GLY A 628 -34.04 3.30 0.22
N MET A 629 -33.75 3.14 -1.08
CA MET A 629 -32.48 3.55 -1.69
C MET A 629 -32.22 5.05 -1.61
N LYS A 630 -33.25 5.90 -1.72
CA LYS A 630 -33.12 7.37 -1.53
C LYS A 630 -32.53 7.71 -0.16
N SER A 631 -33.05 7.07 0.89
CA SER A 631 -32.59 7.32 2.25
C SER A 631 -31.18 6.79 2.48
N LYS A 632 -30.85 5.63 1.91
CA LYS A 632 -29.52 4.99 2.04
C LYS A 632 -28.43 5.84 1.39
N ILE A 633 -28.65 6.29 0.14
CA ILE A 633 -27.72 7.20 -0.56
C ILE A 633 -27.46 8.44 0.29
N LYS A 634 -28.53 9.06 0.82
CA LYS A 634 -28.40 10.28 1.63
C LYS A 634 -27.64 10.06 2.94
N SER A 635 -27.81 8.92 3.60
CA SER A 635 -27.09 8.64 4.85
C SER A 635 -25.61 8.35 4.63
N GLU A 636 -25.26 7.71 3.51
CA GLU A 636 -23.89 7.26 3.21
C GLU A 636 -23.10 8.27 2.36
N ALA A 637 -23.75 9.25 1.71
CA ALA A 637 -23.10 10.18 0.79
C ALA A 637 -21.92 10.98 1.37
N LYS A 638 -21.81 11.11 2.70
CA LYS A 638 -20.68 11.80 3.34
C LYS A 638 -19.43 10.92 3.49
N SER A 639 -19.61 9.60 3.49
CA SER A 639 -18.54 8.62 3.67
C SER A 639 -18.12 7.94 2.36
N LEU A 640 -18.89 8.12 1.29
CA LEU A 640 -18.60 7.57 -0.03
C LEU A 640 -17.92 8.61 -0.93
N ASP A 641 -17.19 8.13 -1.94
CA ASP A 641 -16.70 9.00 -2.99
C ASP A 641 -17.86 9.61 -3.81
N ARG A 642 -17.56 10.71 -4.52
CA ARG A 642 -18.58 11.44 -5.28
C ARG A 642 -19.09 10.63 -6.47
N GLU A 643 -18.23 9.82 -7.09
CA GLU A 643 -18.53 9.03 -8.28
C GLU A 643 -19.54 7.93 -7.96
N LEU A 644 -19.36 7.21 -6.86
CA LEU A 644 -20.27 6.19 -6.36
C LEU A 644 -21.61 6.80 -5.95
N VAL A 645 -21.62 8.00 -5.36
CA VAL A 645 -22.86 8.72 -5.07
C VAL A 645 -23.61 9.07 -6.36
N ALA A 646 -22.90 9.58 -7.37
CA ALA A 646 -23.48 9.87 -8.68
C ALA A 646 -24.01 8.60 -9.35
N HIS A 647 -23.21 7.53 -9.36
CA HIS A 647 -23.60 6.22 -9.89
C HIS A 647 -24.84 5.67 -9.18
N ALA A 648 -24.89 5.73 -7.84
CA ALA A 648 -26.04 5.25 -7.08
C ALA A 648 -27.32 6.07 -7.37
N LYS A 649 -27.20 7.38 -7.60
CA LYS A 649 -28.34 8.22 -8.03
C LYS A 649 -28.83 7.80 -9.42
N GLU A 650 -27.93 7.57 -10.37
CA GLU A 650 -28.24 7.07 -11.70
C GLU A 650 -28.91 5.69 -11.64
N THR A 651 -28.33 4.73 -10.90
CA THR A 651 -28.90 3.40 -10.71
C THR A 651 -30.30 3.45 -10.11
N ARG A 652 -30.54 4.35 -9.15
CA ARG A 652 -31.89 4.58 -8.58
C ARG A 652 -32.86 5.09 -9.63
N LEU A 653 -32.46 6.04 -10.49
CA LEU A 653 -33.30 6.53 -11.58
C LEU A 653 -33.67 5.37 -12.54
N ASN A 654 -32.68 4.58 -12.92
CA ASN A 654 -32.87 3.41 -13.78
C ASN A 654 -33.76 2.34 -13.12
N LEU A 655 -33.65 2.14 -11.80
CA LEU A 655 -34.53 1.26 -11.03
C LEU A 655 -36.00 1.67 -11.13
N LEU A 656 -36.29 2.96 -10.91
CA LEU A 656 -37.67 3.47 -10.95
C LEU A 656 -38.27 3.31 -12.36
N ARG A 657 -37.50 3.63 -13.40
CA ARG A 657 -37.87 3.43 -14.81
C ARG A 657 -38.11 1.94 -15.11
N PHE A 658 -37.23 1.07 -14.66
CA PHE A 658 -37.34 -0.38 -14.87
C PHE A 658 -38.56 -0.99 -14.18
N ILE A 659 -38.86 -0.59 -12.94
CA ILE A 659 -40.09 -1.00 -12.22
C ILE A 659 -41.34 -0.57 -12.99
N LYS A 660 -41.38 0.69 -13.46
CA LYS A 660 -42.50 1.22 -14.24
C LYS A 660 -42.70 0.43 -15.54
N TYR A 661 -41.61 0.15 -16.25
CA TYR A 661 -41.61 -0.67 -17.46
C TYR A 661 -42.15 -2.08 -17.17
N LYS A 662 -41.60 -2.79 -16.17
CA LYS A 662 -42.06 -4.14 -15.83
C LYS A 662 -43.53 -4.17 -15.41
N LYS A 663 -44.04 -3.18 -14.67
CA LYS A 663 -45.49 -3.11 -14.36
C LYS A 663 -46.40 -3.00 -15.58
N GLN A 664 -45.91 -2.39 -16.66
CA GLN A 664 -46.68 -2.20 -17.90
C GLN A 664 -46.63 -3.42 -18.82
N HIS A 665 -45.53 -4.17 -18.78
CA HIS A 665 -45.21 -5.20 -19.77
C HIS A 665 -45.21 -6.64 -19.24
N LEU A 666 -45.04 -6.86 -17.92
CA LEU A 666 -45.14 -8.19 -17.32
C LEU A 666 -46.64 -8.59 -17.25
N LYS A 667 -47.05 -9.59 -18.03
CA LYS A 667 -48.42 -10.12 -18.06
C LYS A 667 -48.60 -11.40 -17.27
#